data_AF-A0A2R6H8G0-F1
#
_entry.id   AF-A0A2R6H8G0-F1
#
_cell.length_a   1.000
_cell.length_b   1.000
_cell.length_c   1.000
_cell.angle_alpha   90.00
_cell.angle_beta   90.00
_cell.angle_gamma   90.00
#
_symmetry.space_group_name_H-M   'P 1'
#
loop_
_entity.id
_entity.type
_entity.pdbx_description
1 polymer ?
#
loop_
_entity_poly.entity_id
_entity_poly.type
_entity_poly.pdbx_seq_one_letter_code
_entity_poly.pdbx_strand_id
1 'polypeptide(L)'
;MRRRRFLAAAVTAGVLAGCSGSDAGRTADSTTRAPSATAERTSVGAEGQIAADTEGRTDATETVRETARSADGGSRRDDFLWAEQALWRDERVRENLFAYAGRHDLTAVIAQANANRADVGAVLREPLAAAREHGIEAWVNTGVLSRITAAAFVADAEKRATHLDRLGRAAAVYGEFFPEGRLVVWQEAPVGGEWIEGGAWNDRAREKMRELGPEVFAAQRQAIAAAAPDVDVGIFVHFPYIVDSKRPEVFAALCDELDSRGALPDFAFVDFYRGWYEKTAGPATANDAVTSLVTNAREGVRGRDVLYLGGDHTINPKHTPAKQSLRMDLRASTGAGADGLGWYARTNYRPTEQGFDPFVPNTAAPATVNGTSRASTVTFARDRYQYAYAALFETRAGFDPARRFDLWLAGTDVGFYDHRLSLRARSGEWVFVGDFSGYLGGTYPPDSGGSHVSIFRALDRGTFLGAADARGHDAGTATGRAGDGGTLKLEIETADESADATLASALVVPFDVGAYVSEPEATALLGEREIGAFALGEERVDASLEPGASLRLDVAVADAAQRPLDALVNPGHGAVLERLRDAEASAGFDPGARFDLWIEAAGLDALERPAERLYLADGGTRQYVADAAVASSAAPGGAAFYGLDRSVLPDRLGGRDLAVEGDRRDGREVELKAAYAMPYFGSRNFVSAARALELVAGAHLEARTFSLDYADLSSGPG
;
A
#
# COMPACT_ATOMS: atom_id res chain seq x y z
N MET A 1 -12.30 -5.50 -37.74
CA MET A 1 -10.82 -5.71 -37.68
C MET A 1 -10.12 -4.87 -36.58
N ARG A 2 -10.65 -4.81 -35.33
CA ARG A 2 -10.05 -4.02 -34.22
C ARG A 2 -9.55 -4.87 -33.02
N ARG A 3 -9.73 -6.20 -33.04
CA ARG A 3 -9.34 -7.10 -31.91
C ARG A 3 -7.86 -7.49 -31.84
N ARG A 4 -7.05 -7.26 -32.89
CA ARG A 4 -5.63 -7.69 -32.92
C ARG A 4 -4.61 -6.66 -32.38
N ARG A 5 -5.00 -5.41 -32.10
CA ARG A 5 -4.08 -4.38 -31.57
C ARG A 5 -3.98 -4.35 -30.03
N PHE A 6 -4.93 -4.95 -29.32
CA PHE A 6 -4.95 -4.96 -27.85
C PHE A 6 -3.95 -5.95 -27.21
N LEU A 7 -3.69 -7.10 -27.86
CA LEU A 7 -2.71 -8.08 -27.36
C LEU A 7 -1.26 -7.59 -27.45
N ALA A 8 -0.92 -6.80 -28.48
CA ALA A 8 0.43 -6.24 -28.61
C ALA A 8 0.76 -5.22 -27.52
N ALA A 9 -0.22 -4.41 -27.08
CA ALA A 9 0.00 -3.40 -26.05
C ALA A 9 0.16 -3.99 -24.63
N ALA A 10 -0.53 -5.10 -24.31
CA ALA A 10 -0.36 -5.81 -23.05
C ALA A 10 1.02 -6.50 -22.95
N VAL A 11 1.52 -7.04 -24.06
CA VAL A 11 2.87 -7.64 -24.14
C VAL A 11 3.96 -6.57 -23.99
N THR A 12 3.85 -5.42 -24.66
CA THR A 12 4.85 -4.34 -24.54
C THR A 12 4.83 -3.66 -23.16
N ALA A 13 3.68 -3.58 -22.49
CA ALA A 13 3.57 -3.05 -21.13
C ALA A 13 4.13 -4.02 -20.07
N GLY A 14 3.93 -5.33 -20.23
CA GLY A 14 4.52 -6.35 -19.35
C GLY A 14 6.04 -6.50 -19.50
N VAL A 15 6.58 -6.36 -20.72
CA VAL A 15 8.02 -6.50 -20.99
C VAL A 15 8.87 -5.36 -20.39
N LEU A 16 8.29 -4.21 -20.05
CA LEU A 16 8.99 -3.11 -19.37
C LEU A 16 8.68 -3.01 -17.87
N ALA A 17 7.87 -3.93 -17.33
CA ALA A 17 7.44 -3.94 -15.93
C ALA A 17 8.19 -4.96 -15.04
N GLY A 18 9.09 -5.78 -15.63
CA GLY A 18 9.83 -6.82 -14.92
C GLY A 18 11.34 -6.74 -15.15
N CYS A 19 12.08 -6.83 -14.04
CA CYS A 19 13.53 -7.08 -13.91
C CYS A 19 14.50 -5.90 -14.09
N SER A 20 14.90 -5.31 -12.96
CA SER A 20 16.27 -4.82 -12.75
C SER A 20 17.22 -6.03 -12.64
N GLY A 21 17.63 -6.56 -13.79
CA GLY A 21 18.77 -7.49 -13.88
C GLY A 21 20.06 -6.69 -13.90
N SER A 22 20.76 -6.60 -12.78
CA SER A 22 22.14 -6.10 -12.75
C SER A 22 23.08 -7.20 -13.25
N ASP A 23 23.40 -7.18 -14.54
CA ASP A 23 24.62 -7.77 -15.10
C ASP A 23 25.13 -6.83 -16.20
N ALA A 24 25.80 -5.76 -15.78
CA ALA A 24 26.62 -4.94 -16.67
C ALA A 24 27.97 -5.63 -16.85
N GLY A 25 28.21 -6.24 -18.01
CA GLY A 25 29.50 -6.89 -18.26
C GLY A 25 29.67 -7.61 -19.58
N ARG A 26 29.31 -7.01 -20.73
CA ARG A 26 29.88 -7.37 -22.04
C ARG A 26 29.95 -6.17 -22.98
N THR A 27 31.03 -5.40 -22.87
CA THR A 27 31.48 -4.52 -23.97
C THR A 27 32.30 -5.37 -24.94
N ALA A 28 31.82 -5.50 -26.17
CA ALA A 28 32.60 -6.03 -27.29
C ALA A 28 33.53 -4.93 -27.83
N ASP A 29 34.81 -5.11 -27.52
CA ASP A 29 35.99 -4.94 -28.38
C ASP A 29 35.97 -3.86 -29.49
N SER A 30 36.79 -2.82 -29.32
CA SER A 30 37.66 -2.35 -30.42
C SER A 30 38.95 -1.71 -29.90
N THR A 31 40.04 -2.47 -30.02
CA THR A 31 41.38 -2.06 -30.43
C THR A 31 42.28 -1.20 -29.52
N THR A 32 43.43 -1.83 -29.21
CA THR A 32 44.82 -1.31 -29.16
C THR A 32 45.46 -0.91 -27.83
N ARG A 33 46.58 -1.63 -27.57
CA ARG A 33 47.78 -1.35 -26.75
C ARG A 33 47.76 -1.66 -25.25
N ALA A 34 48.36 -2.81 -24.93
CA ALA A 34 49.16 -3.05 -23.72
C ALA A 34 50.55 -2.36 -23.83
N PRO A 35 51.49 -2.43 -22.84
CA PRO A 35 51.44 -3.07 -21.51
C PRO A 35 52.04 -2.24 -20.34
N SER A 36 51.84 -2.67 -19.08
CA SER A 36 52.93 -3.07 -18.14
C SER A 36 52.57 -2.98 -16.64
N ALA A 37 53.22 -3.88 -15.88
CA ALA A 37 53.65 -3.80 -14.48
C ALA A 37 52.74 -4.34 -13.33
N THR A 38 52.97 -5.61 -13.00
CA THR A 38 53.40 -6.15 -11.68
C THR A 38 52.98 -5.44 -10.38
N ALA A 39 52.33 -6.19 -9.47
CA ALA A 39 52.92 -6.55 -8.17
C ALA A 39 52.10 -7.64 -7.45
N GLU A 40 52.81 -8.67 -6.98
CA GLU A 40 52.41 -9.77 -6.10
C GLU A 40 52.24 -9.31 -4.65
N ARG A 41 51.48 -10.10 -3.85
CA ARG A 41 51.79 -10.66 -2.50
C ARG A 41 50.54 -10.76 -1.61
N THR A 42 49.98 -11.97 -1.41
CA THR A 42 50.25 -13.02 -0.39
C THR A 42 49.46 -12.91 0.92
N SER A 43 48.82 -14.05 1.22
CA SER A 43 48.16 -14.61 2.41
C SER A 43 48.75 -14.30 3.79
N VAL A 44 47.91 -14.34 4.84
CA VAL A 44 47.84 -15.28 6.02
C VAL A 44 46.52 -14.88 6.77
N GLY A 45 45.54 -15.68 7.20
CA GLY A 45 45.53 -16.96 7.90
C GLY A 45 45.19 -16.72 9.38
N ALA A 46 43.98 -17.06 9.83
CA ALA A 46 43.64 -17.23 11.25
C ALA A 46 42.35 -18.07 11.39
N GLU A 47 42.56 -19.35 11.67
CA GLU A 47 41.56 -20.28 12.18
C GLU A 47 41.20 -19.90 13.63
N GLY A 48 39.91 -19.85 13.94
CA GLY A 48 39.39 -19.66 15.29
C GLY A 48 38.18 -20.56 15.51
N GLN A 49 38.40 -21.69 16.17
CA GLN A 49 37.36 -22.55 16.75
C GLN A 49 36.48 -21.74 17.71
N ILE A 50 35.16 -21.78 17.52
CA ILE A 50 34.20 -21.42 18.58
C ILE A 50 33.44 -22.69 18.92
N ALA A 51 33.58 -23.07 20.18
CA ALA A 51 32.99 -24.23 20.82
C ALA A 51 31.47 -24.08 20.97
N ALA A 52 30.79 -25.23 20.98
CA ALA A 52 29.37 -25.37 21.23
C ALA A 52 29.03 -25.00 22.68
N ASP A 53 28.24 -23.95 22.87
CA ASP A 53 27.42 -23.74 24.06
C ASP A 53 25.96 -24.04 23.69
N THR A 54 25.49 -25.16 24.25
CA THR A 54 24.15 -25.70 24.07
C THR A 54 23.43 -25.51 25.39
N GLU A 55 22.80 -24.37 25.62
CA GLU A 55 21.83 -24.15 26.71
C GLU A 55 21.17 -22.77 26.53
N GLY A 56 19.85 -22.74 26.32
CA GLY A 56 19.08 -21.50 26.13
C GLY A 56 18.12 -21.50 24.94
N ARG A 57 17.48 -22.64 24.63
CA ARG A 57 16.34 -22.68 23.70
C ARG A 57 15.12 -22.11 24.43
N THR A 58 15.00 -20.78 24.48
CA THR A 58 13.86 -20.06 25.08
C THR A 58 12.69 -19.96 24.10
N ASP A 59 11.48 -20.08 24.65
CA ASP A 59 10.14 -20.23 24.04
C ASP A 59 9.63 -19.05 23.18
N ALA A 60 10.46 -18.52 22.29
CA ALA A 60 10.07 -17.40 21.42
C ALA A 60 8.95 -17.77 20.43
N THR A 61 8.88 -19.01 19.95
CA THR A 61 7.83 -19.47 19.02
C THR A 61 6.45 -19.59 19.67
N GLU A 62 6.39 -19.91 20.96
CA GLU A 62 5.12 -19.95 21.71
C GLU A 62 4.66 -18.52 22.03
N THR A 63 5.57 -17.61 22.38
CA THR A 63 5.27 -16.20 22.63
C THR A 63 4.76 -15.47 21.38
N VAL A 64 5.34 -15.72 20.19
CA VAL A 64 4.84 -15.16 18.92
C VAL A 64 3.42 -15.65 18.62
N ARG A 65 3.07 -16.90 18.98
CA ARG A 65 1.73 -17.46 18.79
C ARG A 65 0.72 -17.06 19.86
N GLU A 66 1.12 -16.95 21.11
CA GLU A 66 0.21 -16.63 22.22
C GLU A 66 -0.19 -15.14 22.20
N THR A 67 0.70 -14.28 21.70
CA THR A 67 0.37 -12.89 21.35
C THR A 67 -0.42 -12.81 20.02
N ALA A 68 -0.26 -13.76 19.10
CA ALA A 68 -0.96 -13.77 17.80
C ALA A 68 -2.32 -14.50 17.76
N ARG A 69 -2.66 -15.35 18.74
CA ARG A 69 -3.92 -16.13 18.79
C ARG A 69 -4.86 -15.78 19.95
N SER A 70 -4.45 -14.93 20.89
CA SER A 70 -5.23 -14.67 22.11
C SER A 70 -5.66 -13.20 22.23
N ALA A 71 -6.88 -12.90 21.75
CA ALA A 71 -7.79 -11.89 22.35
C ALA A 71 -9.16 -11.83 21.66
N ASP A 72 -9.26 -12.05 20.35
CA ASP A 72 -10.52 -11.97 19.60
C ASP A 72 -10.70 -13.20 18.70
N GLY A 73 -11.75 -13.98 18.92
CA GLY A 73 -12.07 -15.23 18.21
C GLY A 73 -12.46 -15.08 16.73
N GLY A 74 -11.88 -14.12 16.02
CA GLY A 74 -11.94 -14.01 14.56
C GLY A 74 -10.73 -14.69 13.90
N SER A 75 -10.93 -15.24 12.70
CA SER A 75 -9.82 -15.62 11.82
C SER A 75 -8.95 -14.40 11.56
N ARG A 76 -7.73 -14.38 12.11
CA ARG A 76 -6.76 -13.30 11.88
C ARG A 76 -6.41 -13.28 10.38
N ARG A 77 -6.44 -12.09 9.79
CA ARG A 77 -6.11 -11.85 8.38
C ARG A 77 -4.60 -11.69 8.25
N ASP A 78 -3.98 -12.40 7.30
CA ASP A 78 -2.52 -12.41 7.14
C ASP A 78 -2.05 -11.26 6.24
N ASP A 79 -2.23 -10.03 6.72
CA ASP A 79 -1.75 -8.84 6.02
C ASP A 79 -0.22 -8.81 5.95
N PHE A 80 0.33 -8.29 4.85
CA PHE A 80 1.75 -8.41 4.58
C PHE A 80 2.32 -7.19 3.85
N LEU A 81 3.63 -7.03 3.91
CA LEU A 81 4.38 -6.13 3.03
C LEU A 81 5.28 -6.90 2.08
N TRP A 82 5.40 -6.42 0.84
CA TRP A 82 6.24 -7.05 -0.18
C TRP A 82 7.61 -6.36 -0.27
N ALA A 83 8.66 -6.98 0.28
CA ALA A 83 10.01 -6.44 0.30
C ALA A 83 10.84 -6.97 -0.90
N GLU A 84 11.07 -6.13 -1.91
CA GLU A 84 11.97 -6.46 -3.02
C GLU A 84 13.43 -6.55 -2.58
N GLN A 85 14.25 -7.28 -3.36
CA GLN A 85 15.65 -7.56 -3.03
C GLN A 85 16.51 -6.34 -2.67
N ALA A 86 16.36 -5.21 -3.35
CA ALA A 86 17.16 -4.04 -3.02
C ALA A 86 16.80 -3.43 -1.65
N LEU A 87 15.57 -3.66 -1.17
CA LEU A 87 15.09 -3.09 0.10
C LEU A 87 15.63 -3.87 1.29
N TRP A 88 15.50 -5.20 1.30
CA TRP A 88 15.94 -5.99 2.44
C TRP A 88 17.47 -6.24 2.46
N ARG A 89 18.18 -5.90 1.38
CA ARG A 89 19.65 -5.96 1.35
C ARG A 89 20.33 -4.71 1.91
N ASP A 90 19.67 -3.57 1.86
CA ASP A 90 20.16 -2.38 2.55
C ASP A 90 19.72 -2.46 4.00
N GLU A 91 20.66 -2.60 4.92
CA GLU A 91 20.39 -2.78 6.34
C GLU A 91 19.46 -1.69 6.89
N ARG A 92 19.74 -0.41 6.62
CA ARG A 92 18.93 0.70 7.13
C ARG A 92 17.52 0.66 6.56
N VAL A 93 17.36 0.39 5.26
CA VAL A 93 16.03 0.24 4.65
C VAL A 93 15.29 -0.96 5.24
N ARG A 94 15.97 -2.10 5.42
CA ARG A 94 15.41 -3.32 6.01
C ARG A 94 14.90 -3.08 7.43
N GLU A 95 15.73 -2.51 8.29
CA GLU A 95 15.39 -2.24 9.70
C GLU A 95 14.14 -1.35 9.80
N ASN A 96 14.07 -0.28 8.99
CA ASN A 96 12.89 0.58 8.92
C ASN A 96 11.64 -0.15 8.43
N LEU A 97 11.79 -1.00 7.41
CA LEU A 97 10.68 -1.77 6.85
C LEU A 97 10.16 -2.82 7.86
N PHE A 98 11.05 -3.43 8.65
CA PHE A 98 10.67 -4.42 9.66
C PHE A 98 10.08 -3.77 10.92
N ALA A 99 10.61 -2.62 11.35
CA ALA A 99 9.97 -1.81 12.39
C ALA A 99 8.57 -1.34 11.95
N TYR A 100 8.42 -0.99 10.68
CA TYR A 100 7.11 -0.70 10.07
C TYR A 100 6.18 -1.92 10.08
N ALA A 101 6.67 -3.11 9.68
CA ALA A 101 5.88 -4.33 9.77
C ALA A 101 5.43 -4.63 11.21
N GLY A 102 6.35 -4.55 12.17
CA GLY A 102 6.09 -4.88 13.57
C GLY A 102 5.04 -3.97 14.20
N ARG A 103 5.17 -2.65 14.04
CA ARG A 103 4.17 -1.71 14.59
C ARG A 103 2.81 -1.79 13.92
N HIS A 104 2.76 -2.38 12.71
CA HIS A 104 1.52 -2.53 11.94
C HIS A 104 0.96 -3.95 11.91
N ASP A 105 1.59 -4.87 12.62
CA ASP A 105 1.18 -6.26 12.69
C ASP A 105 1.08 -6.89 11.29
N LEU A 106 2.16 -6.77 10.52
CA LEU A 106 2.30 -7.24 9.15
C LEU A 106 3.36 -8.34 9.06
N THR A 107 3.13 -9.30 8.17
CA THR A 107 4.16 -10.26 7.75
C THR A 107 5.07 -9.64 6.70
N ALA A 108 6.38 -9.88 6.77
CA ALA A 108 7.32 -9.44 5.74
C ALA A 108 7.53 -10.51 4.66
N VAL A 109 7.21 -10.21 3.39
CA VAL A 109 7.55 -11.09 2.27
C VAL A 109 8.93 -10.72 1.73
N ILE A 110 9.92 -11.58 1.96
CA ILE A 110 11.29 -11.43 1.47
C ILE A 110 11.37 -11.99 0.05
N ALA A 111 11.40 -11.11 -0.95
CA ALA A 111 11.48 -11.51 -2.35
C ALA A 111 12.93 -11.82 -2.78
N GLN A 112 13.28 -13.11 -2.78
CA GLN A 112 14.54 -13.69 -3.25
C GLN A 112 14.28 -14.67 -4.41
N ALA A 113 13.69 -14.13 -5.50
CA ALA A 113 13.16 -14.92 -6.61
C ALA A 113 14.13 -15.98 -7.17
N ASN A 114 15.42 -15.64 -7.33
CA ASN A 114 16.43 -16.54 -7.90
C ASN A 114 16.97 -17.54 -6.86
N ALA A 115 16.44 -18.78 -6.89
CA ALA A 115 16.96 -19.90 -6.10
C ALA A 115 18.27 -20.50 -6.65
N ASN A 116 18.65 -20.20 -7.89
CA ASN A 116 19.85 -20.76 -8.54
C ASN A 116 21.16 -20.07 -8.12
N ARG A 117 21.15 -19.32 -7.03
CA ARG A 117 22.36 -18.81 -6.38
C ARG A 117 22.99 -19.88 -5.50
N ALA A 118 24.30 -20.08 -5.61
CA ALA A 118 25.00 -21.06 -4.78
C ALA A 118 24.93 -20.73 -3.28
N ASP A 119 24.83 -19.43 -2.96
CA ASP A 119 24.79 -18.87 -1.60
C ASP A 119 23.37 -18.56 -1.11
N VAL A 120 22.30 -19.05 -1.76
CA VAL A 120 20.91 -18.64 -1.45
C VAL A 120 20.55 -18.79 0.02
N GLY A 121 20.94 -19.89 0.67
CA GLY A 121 20.69 -20.10 2.09
C GLY A 121 21.43 -19.09 2.97
N ALA A 122 22.69 -18.75 2.65
CA ALA A 122 23.46 -17.77 3.40
C ALA A 122 22.86 -16.35 3.27
N VAL A 123 22.42 -15.99 2.07
CA VAL A 123 21.79 -14.68 1.78
C VAL A 123 20.46 -14.50 2.54
N LEU A 124 19.72 -15.57 2.81
CA LEU A 124 18.44 -15.51 3.51
C LEU A 124 18.58 -15.41 5.03
N ARG A 125 19.68 -15.89 5.62
CA ARG A 125 19.83 -15.95 7.09
C ARG A 125 19.72 -14.59 7.76
N GLU A 126 20.44 -13.60 7.24
CA GLU A 126 20.48 -12.26 7.82
C GLU A 126 19.08 -11.59 7.86
N PRO A 127 18.32 -11.49 6.74
CA PRO A 127 16.99 -10.89 6.80
C PRO A 127 15.98 -11.72 7.58
N LEU A 128 16.10 -13.06 7.64
CA LEU A 128 15.21 -13.90 8.48
C LEU A 128 15.50 -13.73 9.98
N ALA A 129 16.77 -13.60 10.35
CA ALA A 129 17.18 -13.30 11.72
C ALA A 129 16.66 -11.93 12.15
N ALA A 130 16.86 -10.90 11.31
CA ALA A 130 16.35 -9.56 11.57
C ALA A 130 14.81 -9.56 11.71
N ALA A 131 14.06 -10.26 10.85
CA ALA A 131 12.60 -10.37 10.99
C ALA A 131 12.21 -10.96 12.37
N ARG A 132 12.91 -12.01 12.81
CA ARG A 132 12.69 -12.61 14.13
C ARG A 132 13.06 -11.68 15.29
N GLU A 133 14.15 -10.92 15.17
CA GLU A 133 14.57 -9.92 16.18
C GLU A 133 13.54 -8.79 16.32
N HIS A 134 12.90 -8.39 15.22
CA HIS A 134 11.77 -7.45 15.23
C HIS A 134 10.44 -8.08 15.67
N GLY A 135 10.42 -9.38 15.97
CA GLY A 135 9.22 -10.09 16.40
C GLY A 135 8.16 -10.25 15.31
N ILE A 136 8.53 -10.18 14.03
CA ILE A 136 7.61 -10.31 12.90
C ILE A 136 7.76 -11.67 12.21
N GLU A 137 6.67 -12.15 11.62
CA GLU A 137 6.72 -13.28 10.69
C GLU A 137 7.38 -12.86 9.37
N ALA A 138 8.08 -13.80 8.73
CA ALA A 138 8.54 -13.64 7.36
C ALA A 138 8.09 -14.79 6.46
N TRP A 139 7.70 -14.44 5.24
CA TRP A 139 7.51 -15.39 4.13
C TRP A 139 8.63 -15.18 3.10
N VAL A 140 8.99 -16.22 2.36
CA VAL A 140 10.03 -16.10 1.32
C VAL A 140 9.45 -16.41 -0.04
N ASN A 141 9.66 -15.50 -0.99
CA ASN A 141 9.45 -15.78 -2.39
C ASN A 141 10.77 -16.22 -3.03
N THR A 142 10.88 -17.49 -3.43
CA THR A 142 12.09 -18.07 -4.02
C THR A 142 11.76 -19.32 -4.83
N GLY A 143 12.56 -19.66 -5.85
CA GLY A 143 12.31 -20.82 -6.71
C GLY A 143 11.91 -20.45 -8.13
N VAL A 144 11.90 -19.16 -8.45
CA VAL A 144 11.57 -18.69 -9.79
C VAL A 144 12.63 -19.17 -10.79
N LEU A 145 12.18 -19.66 -11.95
CA LEU A 145 13.01 -20.21 -13.01
C LEU A 145 13.77 -19.12 -13.79
N SER A 146 14.67 -18.38 -13.15
CA SER A 146 15.32 -17.19 -13.73
C SER A 146 16.67 -17.46 -14.43
N ARG A 147 17.14 -18.71 -14.43
CA ARG A 147 18.44 -19.14 -15.01
C ARG A 147 18.35 -20.47 -15.76
N ILE A 148 17.16 -21.03 -15.82
CA ILE A 148 16.85 -22.31 -16.43
C ILE A 148 15.46 -22.16 -17.03
N THR A 149 15.28 -22.53 -18.29
CA THR A 149 13.95 -22.49 -18.89
C THR A 149 13.07 -23.62 -18.35
N ALA A 150 11.75 -23.45 -18.36
CA ALA A 150 10.83 -24.52 -17.96
C ALA A 150 11.05 -25.82 -18.76
N ALA A 151 11.35 -25.70 -20.06
CA ALA A 151 11.68 -26.85 -20.91
C ALA A 151 12.98 -27.54 -20.48
N ALA A 152 14.02 -26.76 -20.13
CA ALA A 152 15.27 -27.32 -19.62
C ALA A 152 15.07 -27.96 -18.24
N PHE A 153 14.25 -27.38 -17.36
CA PHE A 153 13.92 -27.98 -16.07
C PHE A 153 13.26 -29.35 -16.22
N VAL A 154 12.35 -29.51 -17.18
CA VAL A 154 11.67 -30.78 -17.44
C VAL A 154 12.58 -31.79 -18.15
N ALA A 155 13.34 -31.35 -19.16
CA ALA A 155 14.12 -32.27 -20.01
C ALA A 155 15.52 -32.62 -19.47
N ASP A 156 16.16 -31.75 -18.69
CA ASP A 156 17.54 -31.89 -18.23
C ASP A 156 17.59 -32.27 -16.74
N ALA A 157 17.83 -33.56 -16.46
CA ALA A 157 17.82 -34.10 -15.10
C ALA A 157 18.88 -33.47 -14.19
N GLU A 158 20.05 -33.11 -14.72
CA GLU A 158 21.14 -32.51 -13.93
C GLU A 158 20.78 -31.08 -13.52
N LYS A 159 20.27 -30.28 -14.48
CA LYS A 159 19.83 -28.92 -14.18
C LYS A 159 18.64 -28.91 -13.23
N ARG A 160 17.68 -29.84 -13.40
CA ARG A 160 16.57 -30.03 -12.46
C ARG A 160 17.06 -30.35 -11.06
N ALA A 161 17.92 -31.35 -10.92
CA ALA A 161 18.47 -31.76 -9.63
C ALA A 161 19.21 -30.60 -8.95
N THR A 162 20.02 -29.85 -9.71
CA THR A 162 20.74 -28.67 -9.20
C THR A 162 19.80 -27.58 -8.69
N HIS A 163 18.70 -27.29 -9.42
CA HIS A 163 17.72 -26.30 -9.00
C HIS A 163 16.99 -26.73 -7.72
N LEU A 164 16.49 -27.97 -7.70
CA LEU A 164 15.73 -28.50 -6.56
C LEU A 164 16.58 -28.63 -5.30
N ASP A 165 17.84 -29.03 -5.42
CA ASP A 165 18.80 -29.08 -4.31
C ASP A 165 19.08 -27.69 -3.72
N ARG A 166 19.18 -26.66 -4.57
CA ARG A 166 19.31 -25.27 -4.10
C ARG A 166 18.03 -24.74 -3.44
N LEU A 167 16.87 -25.07 -3.99
CA LEU A 167 15.57 -24.73 -3.39
C LEU A 167 15.38 -25.41 -2.04
N GLY A 168 15.73 -26.69 -1.93
CA GLY A 168 15.71 -27.44 -0.67
C GLY A 168 16.61 -26.81 0.39
N ARG A 169 17.81 -26.33 0.02
CA ARG A 169 18.67 -25.57 0.96
C ARG A 169 18.05 -24.26 1.42
N ALA A 170 17.39 -23.52 0.53
CA ALA A 170 16.69 -22.30 0.90
C ALA A 170 15.53 -22.60 1.86
N ALA A 171 14.75 -23.65 1.59
CA ALA A 171 13.66 -24.10 2.44
C ALA A 171 14.13 -24.61 3.81
N ALA A 172 15.25 -25.35 3.87
CA ALA A 172 15.84 -25.80 5.13
C ALA A 172 16.25 -24.62 6.01
N VAL A 173 16.95 -23.62 5.44
CA VAL A 173 17.30 -22.40 6.17
C VAL A 173 16.04 -21.65 6.60
N TYR A 174 15.04 -21.54 5.73
CA TYR A 174 13.76 -20.91 6.10
C TYR A 174 13.10 -21.59 7.31
N GLY A 175 13.00 -22.92 7.28
CA GLY A 175 12.41 -23.72 8.36
C GLY A 175 13.16 -23.66 9.68
N GLU A 176 14.46 -23.28 9.70
CA GLU A 176 15.21 -22.99 10.93
C GLU A 176 14.65 -21.77 11.70
N PHE A 177 14.08 -20.80 10.98
CA PHE A 177 13.54 -19.56 11.55
C PHE A 177 12.01 -19.61 11.68
N PHE A 178 11.32 -20.09 10.64
CA PHE A 178 9.86 -20.12 10.54
C PHE A 178 9.40 -21.52 10.11
N PRO A 179 9.30 -22.48 11.04
CA PRO A 179 9.02 -23.89 10.72
C PRO A 179 7.62 -24.12 10.14
N GLU A 180 6.66 -23.25 10.44
CA GLU A 180 5.26 -23.34 10.01
C GLU A 180 4.84 -22.15 9.13
N GLY A 181 5.79 -21.56 8.41
CA GLY A 181 5.55 -20.37 7.58
C GLY A 181 5.23 -20.69 6.12
N ARG A 182 5.36 -19.70 5.22
CA ARG A 182 4.97 -19.80 3.80
C ARG A 182 6.14 -19.56 2.83
N LEU A 183 6.21 -20.37 1.78
CA LEU A 183 7.09 -20.21 0.62
C LEU A 183 6.33 -20.01 -0.69
N VAL A 184 6.69 -18.96 -1.44
CA VAL A 184 6.10 -18.64 -2.75
C VAL A 184 7.07 -19.01 -3.85
N VAL A 185 6.80 -20.08 -4.60
CA VAL A 185 7.83 -20.68 -5.48
C VAL A 185 7.68 -20.43 -6.96
N TRP A 186 6.46 -20.12 -7.38
CA TRP A 186 6.09 -20.05 -8.77
C TRP A 186 5.62 -18.63 -9.08
N GLN A 187 6.25 -17.98 -10.06
CA GLN A 187 5.82 -16.68 -10.58
C GLN A 187 5.64 -16.78 -12.09
N GLU A 188 4.43 -16.46 -12.53
CA GLU A 188 4.12 -16.29 -13.94
C GLU A 188 4.91 -15.10 -14.52
N ALA A 189 5.44 -15.24 -15.74
CA ALA A 189 6.16 -14.12 -16.36
C ALA A 189 5.15 -13.06 -16.90
N PRO A 190 5.52 -11.80 -17.22
CA PRO A 190 6.85 -11.21 -17.21
C PRO A 190 7.22 -10.65 -15.83
N VAL A 191 7.30 -11.47 -14.79
CA VAL A 191 8.17 -11.15 -13.65
C VAL A 191 8.87 -12.42 -13.15
N GLY A 192 10.04 -12.72 -13.76
CA GLY A 192 11.08 -13.57 -13.18
C GLY A 192 11.30 -14.97 -13.78
N GLY A 193 10.27 -15.63 -14.33
CA GLY A 193 10.35 -17.01 -14.85
C GLY A 193 10.66 -17.13 -16.35
N GLU A 194 11.62 -17.96 -16.74
CA GLU A 194 11.95 -18.27 -18.14
C GLU A 194 11.06 -19.40 -18.70
N TRP A 195 9.79 -19.11 -18.93
CA TRP A 195 8.86 -20.07 -19.57
C TRP A 195 9.22 -20.40 -21.02
N ILE A 196 9.86 -19.44 -21.69
CA ILE A 196 10.52 -19.60 -22.99
C ILE A 196 11.91 -18.98 -22.93
N GLU A 197 12.76 -19.35 -23.89
CA GLU A 197 14.07 -18.74 -24.07
C GLU A 197 13.96 -17.20 -24.22
N GLY A 198 14.81 -16.47 -23.49
CA GLY A 198 14.80 -15.02 -23.46
C GLY A 198 13.69 -14.40 -22.60
N GLY A 199 12.85 -15.20 -21.93
CA GLY A 199 11.91 -14.72 -20.90
C GLY A 199 10.77 -13.83 -21.41
N ALA A 200 10.59 -13.71 -22.72
CA ALA A 200 9.56 -12.85 -23.30
C ALA A 200 8.16 -13.37 -22.95
N TRP A 201 7.29 -12.48 -22.49
CA TRP A 201 5.92 -12.85 -22.14
C TRP A 201 4.97 -12.72 -23.32
N ASN A 202 4.50 -13.85 -23.84
CA ASN A 202 3.62 -13.94 -24.99
C ASN A 202 2.75 -15.22 -24.95
N ASP A 203 1.94 -15.44 -25.99
CA ASP A 203 1.06 -16.61 -26.09
C ASP A 203 1.81 -17.94 -25.92
N ARG A 204 3.05 -18.05 -26.43
CA ARG A 204 3.89 -19.24 -26.31
C ARG A 204 4.39 -19.45 -24.88
N ALA A 205 4.75 -18.39 -24.17
CA ALA A 205 5.14 -18.45 -22.77
C ALA A 205 3.99 -18.98 -21.91
N ARG A 206 2.76 -18.50 -22.15
CA ARG A 206 1.55 -19.01 -21.50
C ARG A 206 1.28 -20.48 -21.82
N GLU A 207 1.41 -20.88 -23.09
CA GLU A 207 1.24 -22.30 -23.49
C GLU A 207 2.24 -23.19 -22.76
N LYS A 208 3.52 -22.78 -22.70
CA LYS A 208 4.55 -23.51 -21.97
C LYS A 208 4.32 -23.55 -20.46
N MET A 209 3.78 -22.47 -19.89
CA MET A 209 3.38 -22.44 -18.50
C MET A 209 2.26 -23.43 -18.21
N ARG A 210 1.21 -23.48 -19.04
CA ARG A 210 0.14 -24.48 -18.90
C ARG A 210 0.65 -25.90 -19.08
N GLU A 211 1.54 -26.12 -20.04
CA GLU A 211 2.08 -27.45 -20.38
C GLU A 211 3.06 -27.98 -19.32
N LEU A 212 4.01 -27.15 -18.87
CA LEU A 212 5.15 -27.57 -18.04
C LEU A 212 5.05 -27.11 -16.59
N GLY A 213 4.27 -26.07 -16.31
CA GLY A 213 4.10 -25.50 -14.97
C GLY A 213 3.67 -26.50 -13.90
N PRO A 214 2.70 -27.40 -14.17
CA PRO A 214 2.31 -28.41 -13.20
C PRO A 214 3.43 -29.37 -12.79
N GLU A 215 4.28 -29.79 -13.74
CA GLU A 215 5.44 -30.63 -13.44
C GLU A 215 6.51 -29.88 -12.66
N VAL A 216 6.79 -28.62 -13.03
CA VAL A 216 7.73 -27.75 -12.33
C VAL A 216 7.30 -27.57 -10.87
N PHE A 217 6.06 -27.14 -10.63
CA PHE A 217 5.56 -26.87 -9.29
C PHE A 217 5.53 -28.13 -8.42
N ALA A 218 5.05 -29.26 -8.95
CA ALA A 218 5.02 -30.52 -8.21
C ALA A 218 6.43 -30.92 -7.73
N ALA A 219 7.44 -30.80 -8.59
CA ALA A 219 8.82 -31.10 -8.23
C ALA A 219 9.39 -30.13 -7.18
N GLN A 220 9.07 -28.83 -7.29
CA GLN A 220 9.48 -27.82 -6.31
C GLN A 220 8.84 -28.06 -4.94
N ARG A 221 7.52 -28.28 -4.90
CA ARG A 221 6.78 -28.58 -3.68
C ARG A 221 7.32 -29.84 -3.00
N GLN A 222 7.61 -30.89 -3.76
CA GLN A 222 8.21 -32.11 -3.21
C GLN A 222 9.60 -31.86 -2.59
N ALA A 223 10.46 -31.08 -3.26
CA ALA A 223 11.78 -30.75 -2.74
C ALA A 223 11.71 -29.91 -1.46
N ILE A 224 10.73 -29.00 -1.36
CA ILE A 224 10.49 -28.21 -0.15
C ILE A 224 9.96 -29.07 0.97
N ALA A 225 8.93 -29.87 0.73
CA ALA A 225 8.35 -30.75 1.76
C ALA A 225 9.37 -31.75 2.33
N ALA A 226 10.38 -32.14 1.56
CA ALA A 226 11.48 -32.97 2.04
C ALA A 226 12.46 -32.22 2.97
N ALA A 227 12.59 -30.90 2.82
CA ALA A 227 13.53 -30.07 3.59
C ALA A 227 12.86 -29.34 4.77
N ALA A 228 11.59 -28.95 4.62
CA ALA A 228 10.77 -28.24 5.58
C ALA A 228 9.31 -28.71 5.45
N PRO A 229 8.91 -29.78 6.15
CA PRO A 229 7.64 -30.48 5.91
C PRO A 229 6.40 -29.71 6.36
N ASP A 230 6.54 -28.78 7.30
CA ASP A 230 5.43 -28.03 7.89
C ASP A 230 5.26 -26.62 7.26
N VAL A 231 6.01 -26.32 6.19
CA VAL A 231 5.94 -25.06 5.45
C VAL A 231 4.95 -25.15 4.31
N ASP A 232 4.01 -24.21 4.25
CA ASP A 232 3.05 -24.10 3.17
C ASP A 232 3.72 -23.61 1.87
N VAL A 233 3.35 -24.21 0.74
CA VAL A 233 3.92 -23.87 -0.58
C VAL A 233 2.85 -23.34 -1.52
N GLY A 234 2.99 -22.08 -1.91
CA GLY A 234 2.03 -21.38 -2.76
C GLY A 234 2.57 -20.95 -4.12
N ILE A 235 1.64 -20.50 -4.96
CA ILE A 235 1.92 -19.94 -6.29
C ILE A 235 1.56 -18.45 -6.34
N PHE A 236 2.25 -17.71 -7.20
CA PHE A 236 1.97 -16.31 -7.51
C PHE A 236 1.52 -16.20 -8.96
N VAL A 237 0.29 -15.76 -9.19
CA VAL A 237 -0.30 -15.68 -10.53
C VAL A 237 -0.79 -14.26 -10.81
N HIS A 238 -0.49 -13.76 -12.01
CA HIS A 238 -0.83 -12.39 -12.37
C HIS A 238 -2.29 -12.26 -12.86
N PHE A 239 -2.90 -11.09 -12.60
CA PHE A 239 -4.33 -10.87 -12.87
C PHE A 239 -4.86 -11.29 -14.25
N PRO A 240 -4.15 -11.17 -15.40
CA PRO A 240 -4.76 -11.42 -16.70
C PRO A 240 -5.28 -12.85 -16.90
N TYR A 241 -4.85 -13.78 -16.05
CA TYR A 241 -5.15 -15.22 -16.16
C TYR A 241 -6.20 -15.71 -15.18
N ILE A 242 -6.69 -14.79 -14.36
CA ILE A 242 -7.60 -15.09 -13.26
C ILE A 242 -8.88 -14.25 -13.41
N VAL A 243 -8.78 -13.02 -13.92
CA VAL A 243 -9.96 -12.13 -14.03
C VAL A 243 -10.86 -12.48 -15.22
N ASP A 244 -12.18 -12.36 -15.02
CA ASP A 244 -13.21 -12.70 -16.01
C ASP A 244 -13.11 -11.88 -17.29
N SER A 245 -12.69 -10.62 -17.17
CA SER A 245 -12.53 -9.70 -18.29
C SER A 245 -11.37 -10.07 -19.25
N LYS A 246 -10.61 -11.14 -18.95
CA LYS A 246 -9.41 -11.55 -19.68
C LYS A 246 -9.41 -13.04 -20.05
N ARG A 247 -8.72 -13.87 -19.28
CA ARG A 247 -8.41 -15.29 -19.58
C ARG A 247 -8.51 -16.18 -18.33
N PRO A 248 -9.61 -16.14 -17.56
CA PRO A 248 -9.73 -16.86 -16.29
C PRO A 248 -9.56 -18.39 -16.46
N GLU A 249 -9.85 -18.91 -17.65
CA GLU A 249 -9.70 -20.33 -17.97
C GLU A 249 -8.24 -20.83 -17.96
N VAL A 250 -7.25 -19.92 -17.93
CA VAL A 250 -5.82 -20.26 -17.79
C VAL A 250 -5.51 -20.76 -16.40
N PHE A 251 -5.90 -20.02 -15.38
CA PHE A 251 -5.61 -20.38 -14.01
C PHE A 251 -6.39 -21.61 -13.54
N ALA A 252 -7.67 -21.71 -13.93
CA ALA A 252 -8.50 -22.87 -13.61
C ALA A 252 -7.89 -24.17 -14.15
N ALA A 253 -7.51 -24.19 -15.45
CA ALA A 253 -6.90 -25.37 -16.06
C ALA A 253 -5.53 -25.73 -15.45
N LEU A 254 -4.74 -24.72 -15.03
CA LEU A 254 -3.48 -24.93 -14.33
C LEU A 254 -3.72 -25.63 -12.98
N CYS A 255 -4.70 -25.15 -12.19
CA CYS A 255 -5.01 -25.72 -10.89
C CYS A 255 -5.59 -27.13 -11.00
N ASP A 256 -6.46 -27.41 -11.98
CA ASP A 256 -7.00 -28.75 -12.22
C ASP A 256 -5.87 -29.77 -12.52
N GLU A 257 -4.87 -29.38 -13.30
CA GLU A 257 -3.71 -30.24 -13.60
C GLU A 257 -2.72 -30.36 -12.43
N LEU A 258 -2.61 -29.33 -11.58
CA LEU A 258 -1.87 -29.43 -10.32
C LEU A 258 -2.55 -30.40 -9.34
N ASP A 259 -3.87 -30.33 -9.23
CA ASP A 259 -4.69 -31.21 -8.40
C ASP A 259 -4.62 -32.67 -8.87
N SER A 260 -4.70 -32.90 -10.18
CA SER A 260 -4.56 -34.24 -10.79
C SER A 260 -3.22 -34.92 -10.47
N ARG A 261 -2.20 -34.12 -10.15
CA ARG A 261 -0.85 -34.55 -9.74
C ARG A 261 -0.65 -34.64 -8.23
N GLY A 262 -1.68 -34.35 -7.43
CA GLY A 262 -1.58 -34.25 -5.97
C GLY A 262 -0.73 -33.06 -5.51
N ALA A 263 -0.55 -32.06 -6.38
CA ALA A 263 0.32 -30.91 -6.20
C ALA A 263 -0.46 -29.59 -6.14
N LEU A 264 -1.71 -29.61 -5.66
CA LEU A 264 -2.49 -28.39 -5.47
C LEU A 264 -1.76 -27.44 -4.49
N PRO A 265 -1.60 -26.14 -4.81
CA PRO A 265 -0.89 -25.17 -3.95
C PRO A 265 -1.60 -24.93 -2.62
N ASP A 266 -0.85 -24.76 -1.55
CA ASP A 266 -1.42 -24.55 -0.21
C ASP A 266 -2.07 -23.15 -0.07
N PHE A 267 -1.67 -22.20 -0.91
CA PHE A 267 -2.29 -20.87 -1.07
C PHE A 267 -1.99 -20.26 -2.45
N ALA A 268 -2.69 -19.18 -2.81
CA ALA A 268 -2.42 -18.38 -4.00
C ALA A 268 -2.15 -16.90 -3.67
N PHE A 269 -1.07 -16.36 -4.21
CA PHE A 269 -0.86 -14.93 -4.35
C PHE A 269 -1.40 -14.42 -5.68
N VAL A 270 -2.11 -13.31 -5.63
CA VAL A 270 -2.60 -12.59 -6.80
C VAL A 270 -2.26 -11.11 -6.70
N ASP A 271 -1.88 -10.49 -7.81
CA ASP A 271 -1.63 -9.06 -7.87
C ASP A 271 -2.61 -8.32 -8.76
N PHE A 272 -2.81 -7.04 -8.50
CA PHE A 272 -3.57 -6.18 -9.40
C PHE A 272 -2.98 -4.78 -9.50
N TYR A 273 -2.55 -4.42 -10.71
CA TYR A 273 -2.11 -3.06 -11.02
C TYR A 273 -3.30 -2.20 -11.40
N ARG A 274 -4.09 -1.80 -10.40
CA ARG A 274 -5.32 -1.00 -10.58
C ARG A 274 -5.09 0.19 -11.50
N GLY A 275 -4.03 0.96 -11.27
CA GLY A 275 -3.74 2.15 -12.06
C GLY A 275 -3.56 1.89 -13.56
N TRP A 276 -2.95 0.77 -13.95
CA TRP A 276 -2.83 0.41 -15.37
C TRP A 276 -4.20 0.11 -16.00
N TYR A 277 -5.11 -0.48 -15.23
CA TYR A 277 -6.41 -0.96 -15.68
C TYR A 277 -7.46 0.16 -15.68
N GLU A 278 -7.61 0.85 -14.53
CA GLU A 278 -8.60 1.89 -14.24
C GLU A 278 -8.49 3.09 -15.19
N LYS A 279 -7.27 3.49 -15.56
CA LYS A 279 -7.03 4.62 -16.48
C LYS A 279 -7.80 4.52 -17.82
N THR A 280 -8.20 3.31 -18.20
CA THR A 280 -8.97 3.03 -19.43
C THR A 280 -10.33 2.43 -19.17
N ALA A 281 -10.48 1.63 -18.11
CA ALA A 281 -11.68 0.83 -17.86
C ALA A 281 -12.65 1.49 -16.89
N GLY A 282 -12.21 2.53 -16.18
CA GLY A 282 -12.94 3.15 -15.07
C GLY A 282 -12.94 2.30 -13.79
N PRO A 283 -13.40 2.86 -12.67
CA PRO A 283 -13.29 2.23 -11.35
C PRO A 283 -14.25 1.05 -11.15
N ALA A 284 -15.44 1.07 -11.75
CA ALA A 284 -16.39 -0.05 -11.61
C ALA A 284 -15.83 -1.34 -12.21
N THR A 285 -15.36 -1.28 -13.46
CA THR A 285 -14.72 -2.42 -14.13
C THR A 285 -13.45 -2.88 -13.40
N ALA A 286 -12.70 -1.95 -12.79
CA ALA A 286 -11.54 -2.30 -11.98
C ALA A 286 -11.94 -3.08 -10.71
N ASN A 287 -13.03 -2.69 -10.04
CA ASN A 287 -13.55 -3.41 -8.86
C ASN A 287 -14.06 -4.81 -9.23
N ASP A 288 -14.75 -4.95 -10.35
CA ASP A 288 -15.20 -6.26 -10.85
C ASP A 288 -13.99 -7.17 -11.18
N ALA A 289 -12.93 -6.59 -11.73
CA ALA A 289 -11.68 -7.30 -11.98
C ALA A 289 -11.02 -7.78 -10.68
N VAL A 290 -10.94 -6.95 -9.63
CA VAL A 290 -10.41 -7.37 -8.32
C VAL A 290 -11.29 -8.43 -7.67
N THR A 291 -12.62 -8.29 -7.78
CA THR A 291 -13.55 -9.27 -7.22
C THR A 291 -13.37 -10.63 -7.86
N SER A 292 -13.43 -10.69 -9.21
CA SER A 292 -13.21 -11.93 -9.96
C SER A 292 -11.80 -12.49 -9.77
N LEU A 293 -10.78 -11.63 -9.61
CA LEU A 293 -9.41 -12.05 -9.31
C LEU A 293 -9.36 -12.92 -8.05
N VAL A 294 -9.95 -12.45 -6.96
CA VAL A 294 -9.91 -13.14 -5.67
C VAL A 294 -10.82 -14.36 -5.66
N THR A 295 -12.05 -14.26 -6.19
CA THR A 295 -12.98 -15.40 -6.22
C THR A 295 -12.46 -16.55 -7.08
N ASN A 296 -11.98 -16.26 -8.28
CA ASN A 296 -11.48 -17.29 -9.20
C ASN A 296 -10.17 -17.90 -8.68
N ALA A 297 -9.34 -17.11 -7.99
CA ALA A 297 -8.16 -17.64 -7.33
C ALA A 297 -8.55 -18.67 -6.24
N ARG A 298 -9.52 -18.30 -5.39
CA ARG A 298 -10.02 -19.14 -4.30
C ARG A 298 -10.63 -20.43 -4.83
N GLU A 299 -11.43 -20.35 -5.90
CA GLU A 299 -12.00 -21.53 -6.57
C GLU A 299 -10.90 -22.45 -7.13
N GLY A 300 -9.87 -21.88 -7.75
CA GLY A 300 -8.72 -22.62 -8.30
C GLY A 300 -7.97 -23.40 -7.22
N VAL A 301 -7.70 -22.77 -6.07
CA VAL A 301 -7.06 -23.44 -4.92
C VAL A 301 -8.03 -24.16 -3.99
N ARG A 302 -9.25 -24.46 -4.45
CA ARG A 302 -10.27 -25.26 -3.72
C ARG A 302 -10.60 -24.72 -2.33
N GLY A 303 -10.71 -23.40 -2.20
CA GLY A 303 -11.10 -22.72 -0.97
C GLY A 303 -9.96 -22.39 -0.02
N ARG A 304 -8.72 -22.77 -0.35
CA ARG A 304 -7.51 -22.39 0.39
C ARG A 304 -7.23 -20.88 0.29
N ASP A 305 -6.22 -20.43 1.04
CA ASP A 305 -5.95 -19.02 1.25
C ASP A 305 -5.59 -18.29 -0.05
N VAL A 306 -6.10 -17.07 -0.19
CA VAL A 306 -5.83 -16.13 -1.28
C VAL A 306 -5.31 -14.82 -0.72
N LEU A 307 -4.10 -14.46 -1.13
CA LEU A 307 -3.38 -13.27 -0.69
C LEU A 307 -3.37 -12.24 -1.83
N TYR A 308 -3.95 -11.07 -1.58
CA TYR A 308 -4.10 -9.99 -2.57
C TYR A 308 -2.99 -8.94 -2.43
N LEU A 309 -2.28 -8.68 -3.52
CA LEU A 309 -1.22 -7.68 -3.61
C LEU A 309 -1.64 -6.51 -4.50
N GLY A 310 -1.95 -5.38 -3.87
CA GLY A 310 -2.38 -4.17 -4.56
C GLY A 310 -1.23 -3.30 -5.09
N GLY A 311 -1.54 -2.47 -6.08
CA GLY A 311 -0.63 -1.47 -6.63
C GLY A 311 -0.83 -0.09 -5.99
N ASP A 312 0.10 0.33 -5.15
CA ASP A 312 0.13 1.63 -4.49
C ASP A 312 1.19 2.58 -5.08
N HIS A 313 1.83 2.26 -6.20
CA HIS A 313 2.93 3.02 -6.77
C HIS A 313 2.65 3.44 -8.21
N THR A 314 3.44 4.40 -8.71
CA THR A 314 3.37 4.82 -10.11
C THR A 314 3.86 3.72 -11.03
N ILE A 315 2.98 3.19 -11.87
CA ILE A 315 3.31 2.12 -12.83
C ILE A 315 3.13 2.59 -14.26
N ASN A 316 3.86 1.99 -15.22
CA ASN A 316 3.62 2.19 -16.65
C ASN A 316 2.13 2.02 -16.98
N PRO A 317 1.50 2.97 -17.71
CA PRO A 317 2.09 4.11 -18.41
C PRO A 317 2.14 5.39 -17.57
N LYS A 318 2.78 5.35 -16.39
CA LYS A 318 3.00 6.46 -15.46
C LYS A 318 1.73 6.94 -14.77
N HIS A 319 0.87 5.99 -14.41
CA HIS A 319 -0.35 6.23 -13.65
C HIS A 319 -0.10 6.08 -12.16
N THR A 320 -0.62 7.02 -11.36
CA THR A 320 -0.61 6.98 -9.89
C THR A 320 -2.05 6.87 -9.36
N PRO A 321 -2.36 5.89 -8.49
CA PRO A 321 -3.70 5.73 -7.96
C PRO A 321 -4.11 6.88 -7.01
N ALA A 322 -5.40 7.21 -6.99
CA ALA A 322 -5.98 8.12 -6.01
C ALA A 322 -6.18 7.44 -4.65
N LYS A 323 -6.39 8.22 -3.58
CA LYS A 323 -6.84 7.70 -2.27
C LYS A 323 -8.09 6.84 -2.42
N GLN A 324 -9.02 7.25 -3.28
CA GLN A 324 -10.27 6.53 -3.53
C GLN A 324 -10.02 5.19 -4.24
N SER A 325 -9.09 5.15 -5.21
CA SER A 325 -8.70 3.93 -5.92
C SER A 325 -8.19 2.86 -4.95
N LEU A 326 -7.34 3.25 -3.99
CA LEU A 326 -6.81 2.34 -2.96
C LEU A 326 -7.92 1.80 -2.04
N ARG A 327 -8.86 2.65 -1.62
CA ARG A 327 -10.02 2.22 -0.80
C ARG A 327 -10.94 1.27 -1.55
N MET A 328 -11.16 1.52 -2.84
CA MET A 328 -11.97 0.64 -3.68
C MET A 328 -11.30 -0.72 -3.90
N ASP A 329 -9.97 -0.78 -4.05
CA ASP A 329 -9.22 -2.03 -4.10
C ASP A 329 -9.39 -2.83 -2.81
N LEU A 330 -9.22 -2.18 -1.65
CA LEU A 330 -9.41 -2.82 -0.35
C LEU A 330 -10.83 -3.35 -0.20
N ARG A 331 -11.85 -2.58 -0.58
CA ARG A 331 -13.25 -3.04 -0.49
C ARG A 331 -13.53 -4.21 -1.42
N ALA A 332 -13.08 -4.15 -2.66
CA ALA A 332 -13.31 -5.22 -3.64
C ALA A 332 -12.61 -6.52 -3.21
N SER A 333 -11.36 -6.43 -2.77
CA SER A 333 -10.57 -7.60 -2.33
C SER A 333 -11.08 -8.20 -1.02
N THR A 334 -11.41 -7.38 -0.02
CA THR A 334 -12.00 -7.87 1.24
C THR A 334 -13.42 -8.41 1.05
N GLY A 335 -14.26 -7.75 0.23
CA GLY A 335 -15.60 -8.20 -0.11
C GLY A 335 -15.62 -9.51 -0.90
N ALA A 336 -14.59 -9.76 -1.71
CA ALA A 336 -14.38 -11.04 -2.39
C ALA A 336 -13.78 -12.13 -1.48
N GLY A 337 -13.42 -11.77 -0.25
CA GLY A 337 -12.83 -12.66 0.74
C GLY A 337 -11.36 -12.96 0.48
N ALA A 338 -10.49 -11.96 0.36
CA ALA A 338 -9.04 -12.18 0.46
C ALA A 338 -8.64 -12.48 1.92
N ASP A 339 -7.77 -13.47 2.14
CA ASP A 339 -7.29 -13.90 3.46
C ASP A 339 -6.11 -13.07 3.97
N GLY A 340 -5.47 -12.30 3.09
CA GLY A 340 -4.38 -11.39 3.41
C GLY A 340 -4.25 -10.32 2.35
N LEU A 341 -3.88 -9.10 2.74
CA LEU A 341 -3.69 -7.99 1.82
C LEU A 341 -2.33 -7.33 2.03
N GLY A 342 -1.73 -6.87 0.94
CA GLY A 342 -0.48 -6.14 0.99
C GLY A 342 -0.27 -5.22 -0.20
N TRP A 343 0.81 -4.44 -0.13
CA TRP A 343 1.18 -3.45 -1.13
C TRP A 343 2.65 -3.60 -1.55
N TYR A 344 2.94 -3.30 -2.82
CA TYR A 344 4.28 -3.36 -3.36
C TYR A 344 5.21 -2.29 -2.80
N ALA A 345 6.21 -2.69 -2.01
CA ALA A 345 7.38 -1.84 -1.80
C ALA A 345 8.33 -2.01 -3.00
N ARG A 346 8.14 -1.19 -4.04
CA ARG A 346 8.87 -1.31 -5.31
C ARG A 346 10.10 -0.43 -5.38
N THR A 347 11.08 -0.93 -6.12
CA THR A 347 12.23 -0.16 -6.62
C THR A 347 11.95 0.35 -8.03
N ASN A 348 12.81 1.23 -8.57
CA ASN A 348 12.68 1.87 -9.90
C ASN A 348 11.59 2.95 -9.98
N TYR A 349 11.93 4.14 -9.52
CA TYR A 349 11.06 5.29 -9.54
C TYR A 349 10.56 5.64 -10.96
N ARG A 350 9.27 5.96 -11.07
CA ARG A 350 8.59 6.44 -12.28
C ARG A 350 7.87 7.76 -11.99
N PRO A 351 7.95 8.76 -12.87
CA PRO A 351 7.21 10.02 -12.70
C PRO A 351 5.72 9.77 -12.99
N THR A 352 4.85 10.57 -12.40
CA THR A 352 3.41 10.55 -12.65
C THR A 352 3.09 11.42 -13.86
N GLU A 353 2.41 10.86 -14.86
CA GLU A 353 1.92 11.59 -16.03
C GLU A 353 0.41 11.41 -16.25
N GLN A 354 -0.22 10.47 -15.56
CA GLN A 354 -1.63 10.12 -15.73
C GLN A 354 -2.28 9.77 -14.37
N GLY A 355 -3.59 9.92 -14.30
CA GLY A 355 -4.41 9.57 -13.14
C GLY A 355 -5.38 10.68 -12.76
N PHE A 356 -6.56 10.30 -12.29
CA PHE A 356 -7.49 11.23 -11.66
C PHE A 356 -7.12 11.38 -10.19
N ASP A 357 -6.94 12.61 -9.70
CA ASP A 357 -6.53 12.91 -8.31
C ASP A 357 -5.37 12.03 -7.78
N PRO A 358 -4.22 12.01 -8.47
CA PRO A 358 -3.11 11.12 -8.10
C PRO A 358 -2.61 11.48 -6.70
N PHE A 359 -2.68 10.53 -5.76
CA PHE A 359 -2.28 10.80 -4.38
C PHE A 359 -0.75 10.86 -4.28
N VAL A 360 -0.22 12.02 -3.88
CA VAL A 360 1.22 12.29 -3.78
C VAL A 360 1.94 11.90 -5.08
N PRO A 361 1.73 12.65 -6.18
CA PRO A 361 2.26 12.29 -7.48
C PRO A 361 3.79 12.35 -7.46
N ASN A 362 4.41 11.34 -8.04
CA ASN A 362 5.84 11.30 -8.30
C ASN A 362 6.22 12.41 -9.32
N THR A 363 6.81 13.52 -8.89
CA THR A 363 7.16 14.68 -9.74
C THR A 363 8.65 14.80 -10.08
N ALA A 364 9.54 14.20 -9.29
CA ALA A 364 10.99 14.18 -9.55
C ALA A 364 11.36 13.47 -10.87
N ALA A 365 12.49 13.84 -11.46
CA ALA A 365 13.00 13.20 -12.67
C ALA A 365 13.66 11.83 -12.34
N PRO A 366 13.39 10.75 -13.09
CA PRO A 366 14.04 9.46 -12.87
C PRO A 366 15.56 9.50 -12.84
N ALA A 367 16.20 10.36 -13.64
CA ALA A 367 17.66 10.44 -13.71
C ALA A 367 18.33 11.03 -12.45
N THR A 368 17.60 11.81 -11.65
CA THR A 368 18.12 12.36 -10.38
C THR A 368 17.97 11.39 -9.22
N VAL A 369 17.19 10.31 -9.39
CA VAL A 369 16.78 9.38 -8.33
C VAL A 369 17.26 7.95 -8.60
N ASN A 370 17.12 7.47 -9.84
CA ASN A 370 17.52 6.13 -10.28
C ASN A 370 19.05 6.06 -10.44
N GLY A 371 19.70 5.62 -9.38
CA GLY A 371 21.16 5.60 -9.21
C GLY A 371 21.55 5.44 -7.74
N THR A 372 20.62 5.79 -6.84
CA THR A 372 20.68 5.47 -5.42
C THR A 372 20.01 4.11 -5.18
N SER A 373 20.71 3.17 -4.51
CA SER A 373 20.16 1.86 -4.15
C SER A 373 18.96 1.94 -3.20
N ARG A 374 18.76 3.10 -2.57
CA ARG A 374 17.73 3.39 -1.56
C ARG A 374 16.45 4.01 -2.13
N ALA A 375 16.41 4.31 -3.44
CA ALA A 375 15.21 4.87 -4.08
C ALA A 375 14.11 3.82 -4.27
N SER A 376 12.99 4.00 -3.57
CA SER A 376 11.87 3.06 -3.57
C SER A 376 10.54 3.72 -3.22
N THR A 377 9.43 2.99 -3.35
CA THR A 377 8.09 3.45 -2.94
C THR A 377 8.09 3.90 -1.47
N VAL A 378 8.81 3.20 -0.59
CA VAL A 378 8.83 3.50 0.85
C VAL A 378 9.65 4.74 1.20
N THR A 379 10.51 5.23 0.29
CA THR A 379 11.35 6.42 0.50
C THR A 379 10.85 7.65 -0.26
N PHE A 380 10.36 7.49 -1.49
CA PHE A 380 9.87 8.63 -2.31
C PHE A 380 8.37 8.82 -2.30
N ALA A 381 7.62 7.72 -2.24
CA ALA A 381 6.16 7.74 -2.22
C ALA A 381 5.63 7.32 -0.84
N ARG A 382 6.38 7.67 0.21
CA ARG A 382 6.17 7.25 1.60
C ARG A 382 4.73 7.46 2.04
N ASP A 383 4.16 8.64 1.82
CA ASP A 383 2.77 8.94 2.21
C ASP A 383 1.74 8.07 1.49
N ARG A 384 1.95 7.75 0.22
CA ARG A 384 1.05 6.88 -0.52
C ARG A 384 1.09 5.45 0.02
N TYR A 385 2.29 4.95 0.30
CA TYR A 385 2.51 3.64 0.94
C TYR A 385 1.86 3.60 2.33
N GLN A 386 2.15 4.61 3.17
CA GLN A 386 1.61 4.72 4.52
C GLN A 386 0.08 4.81 4.54
N TYR A 387 -0.53 5.60 3.64
CA TYR A 387 -1.99 5.65 3.52
C TYR A 387 -2.61 4.31 3.14
N ALA A 388 -1.96 3.56 2.24
CA ALA A 388 -2.47 2.27 1.79
C ALA A 388 -2.59 1.25 2.94
N TYR A 389 -1.63 1.24 3.87
CA TYR A 389 -1.73 0.44 5.11
C TYR A 389 -2.61 1.09 6.18
N ALA A 390 -2.64 2.41 6.30
CA ALA A 390 -3.58 3.10 7.19
C ALA A 390 -5.03 2.71 6.87
N ALA A 391 -5.40 2.74 5.58
CA ALA A 391 -6.70 2.28 5.10
C ALA A 391 -6.93 0.77 5.29
N LEU A 392 -5.86 -0.04 5.22
CA LEU A 392 -5.94 -1.48 5.48
C LEU A 392 -6.37 -1.78 6.92
N PHE A 393 -5.91 -1.01 7.91
CA PHE A 393 -6.33 -1.20 9.31
C PHE A 393 -7.84 -1.14 9.51
N GLU A 394 -8.51 -0.20 8.84
CA GLU A 394 -9.96 -0.01 8.99
C GLU A 394 -10.77 -1.21 8.56
N THR A 395 -10.18 -2.09 7.75
CA THR A 395 -10.83 -3.30 7.27
C THR A 395 -10.60 -4.50 8.18
N ARG A 396 -9.78 -4.37 9.24
CA ARG A 396 -9.57 -5.44 10.24
C ARG A 396 -10.74 -5.47 11.23
N ALA A 397 -11.16 -6.69 11.58
CA ALA A 397 -12.12 -6.87 12.65
C ALA A 397 -11.57 -6.31 13.98
N GLY A 398 -12.39 -5.60 14.73
CA GLY A 398 -11.99 -5.02 16.02
C GLY A 398 -11.06 -3.80 15.95
N PHE A 399 -10.81 -3.26 14.76
CA PHE A 399 -10.06 -2.01 14.63
C PHE A 399 -10.79 -0.86 15.32
N ASP A 400 -10.07 -0.17 16.20
CA ASP A 400 -10.53 1.02 16.92
C ASP A 400 -9.50 2.14 16.76
N PRO A 401 -9.81 3.23 16.03
CA PRO A 401 -8.88 4.34 15.85
C PRO A 401 -8.49 5.01 17.17
N ALA A 402 -9.31 4.95 18.23
CA ALA A 402 -8.98 5.52 19.53
C ALA A 402 -7.85 4.76 20.26
N ARG A 403 -7.56 3.51 19.84
CA ARG A 403 -6.42 2.71 20.34
C ARG A 403 -5.12 3.01 19.60
N ARG A 404 -5.12 4.00 18.71
CA ARG A 404 -4.01 4.34 17.84
C ARG A 404 -3.76 5.84 17.87
N PHE A 405 -2.51 6.23 17.64
CA PHE A 405 -2.13 7.64 17.48
C PHE A 405 -1.02 7.79 16.45
N ASP A 406 -0.89 8.97 15.89
CA ASP A 406 0.25 9.35 15.05
C ASP A 406 1.24 10.16 15.90
N LEU A 407 2.54 9.94 15.68
CA LEU A 407 3.60 10.80 16.22
C LEU A 407 4.19 11.62 15.08
N TRP A 408 4.10 12.94 15.19
CA TRP A 408 4.63 13.91 14.24
C TRP A 408 5.89 14.53 14.85
N LEU A 409 7.02 14.40 14.15
CA LEU A 409 8.28 15.04 14.53
C LEU A 409 8.58 16.15 13.54
N ALA A 410 8.57 17.39 14.01
CA ALA A 410 8.86 18.56 13.21
C ALA A 410 10.31 18.97 13.41
N GLY A 411 11.10 18.95 12.35
CA GLY A 411 12.51 19.33 12.40
C GLY A 411 12.90 20.24 11.25
N THR A 412 14.17 20.64 11.27
CA THR A 412 14.82 21.43 10.22
C THR A 412 16.14 20.75 9.86
N ASP A 413 16.46 20.70 8.57
CA ASP A 413 17.71 20.13 8.03
C ASP A 413 17.96 18.67 8.44
N VAL A 414 16.88 17.90 8.60
CA VAL A 414 16.89 16.49 8.99
C VAL A 414 17.39 15.62 7.84
N GLY A 415 18.48 14.89 8.08
CA GLY A 415 19.09 14.00 7.09
C GLY A 415 18.24 12.75 6.79
N PHE A 416 18.59 12.05 5.70
CA PHE A 416 17.89 10.82 5.30
C PHE A 416 18.42 9.61 6.09
N TYR A 417 17.64 9.15 7.07
CA TYR A 417 17.96 8.03 7.99
C TYR A 417 19.13 8.31 8.95
N ASP A 418 19.34 9.57 9.29
CA ASP A 418 20.39 9.98 10.23
C ASP A 418 19.97 9.88 11.69
N HIS A 419 18.66 9.82 11.97
CA HIS A 419 18.13 9.90 13.33
C HIS A 419 17.24 8.70 13.63
N ARG A 420 17.63 7.87 14.59
CA ARG A 420 16.91 6.65 14.98
C ARG A 420 15.90 6.98 16.08
N LEU A 421 14.61 6.69 15.86
CA LEU A 421 13.57 6.93 16.86
C LEU A 421 13.19 5.64 17.58
N SER A 422 13.27 5.68 18.91
CA SER A 422 12.76 4.66 19.81
C SER A 422 11.71 5.24 20.77
N LEU A 423 10.69 4.45 21.08
CA LEU A 423 9.65 4.80 22.04
C LEU A 423 9.70 3.84 23.22
N ARG A 424 9.49 4.35 24.44
CA ARG A 424 9.47 3.49 25.61
C ARG A 424 8.12 2.79 25.74
N ALA A 425 8.11 1.48 25.59
CA ALA A 425 6.94 0.65 25.85
C ALA A 425 6.64 0.60 27.36
N ARG A 426 5.41 0.19 27.70
CA ARG A 426 4.98 -0.01 29.10
C ARG A 426 5.78 -1.05 29.86
N SER A 427 6.33 -2.05 29.16
CA SER A 427 7.28 -3.01 29.73
C SER A 427 8.54 -2.33 30.29
N GLY A 428 8.79 -1.08 29.90
CA GLY A 428 9.97 -0.30 30.23
C GLY A 428 11.06 -0.38 29.16
N GLU A 429 10.89 -1.26 28.17
CA GLU A 429 11.78 -1.46 27.02
C GLU A 429 11.69 -0.30 26.03
N TRP A 430 12.81 0.02 25.38
CA TRP A 430 12.84 0.94 24.25
C TRP A 430 12.64 0.16 22.96
N VAL A 431 11.56 0.48 22.25
CA VAL A 431 11.18 -0.16 20.99
C VAL A 431 11.54 0.79 19.85
N PHE A 432 12.38 0.32 18.94
CA PHE A 432 12.67 1.05 17.70
C PHE A 432 11.42 1.09 16.82
N VAL A 433 11.01 2.30 16.40
CA VAL A 433 9.79 2.49 15.59
C VAL A 433 10.08 2.94 14.16
N GLY A 434 11.32 3.29 13.86
CA GLY A 434 11.80 3.74 12.56
C GLY A 434 12.76 4.93 12.68
N ASP A 435 13.38 5.29 11.58
CA ASP A 435 14.25 6.45 11.50
C ASP A 435 13.43 7.70 11.20
N PHE A 436 13.67 8.73 11.99
CA PHE A 436 13.27 10.10 11.72
C PHE A 436 14.10 10.61 10.56
N SER A 437 13.45 10.95 9.44
CA SER A 437 14.17 11.17 8.20
C SER A 437 13.57 12.29 7.35
N GLY A 438 14.46 13.12 6.81
CA GLY A 438 14.17 13.85 5.58
C GLY A 438 13.95 12.88 4.40
N TYR A 439 13.78 13.43 3.20
CA TYR A 439 13.61 12.65 1.98
C TYR A 439 14.94 12.35 1.29
N LEU A 440 15.00 11.24 0.54
CA LEU A 440 16.21 10.87 -0.20
C LEU A 440 16.55 11.96 -1.23
N GLY A 441 17.70 12.62 -1.06
CA GLY A 441 18.14 13.75 -1.88
C GLY A 441 17.92 15.13 -1.25
N GLY A 442 17.41 15.22 -0.02
CA GLY A 442 17.32 16.44 0.77
C GLY A 442 16.19 17.40 0.39
N THR A 443 15.52 17.17 -0.75
CA THR A 443 14.38 17.99 -1.18
C THR A 443 13.21 17.09 -1.58
N TYR A 444 12.09 17.26 -0.88
CA TYR A 444 10.81 16.77 -1.37
C TYR A 444 10.42 17.63 -2.59
N PRO A 445 9.98 17.08 -3.72
CA PRO A 445 9.43 17.90 -4.78
C PRO A 445 7.96 18.23 -4.40
N PRO A 446 7.62 19.47 -3.98
CA PRO A 446 8.28 20.74 -4.26
C PRO A 446 8.90 21.42 -3.02
N ASP A 447 10.11 21.92 -3.20
CA ASP A 447 10.90 22.68 -2.21
C ASP A 447 10.14 23.79 -1.51
N SER A 448 10.08 23.71 -0.18
CA SER A 448 9.90 24.88 0.69
C SER A 448 10.74 24.76 1.95
N GLY A 449 12.07 24.73 1.78
CA GLY A 449 13.06 25.22 2.75
C GLY A 449 13.10 24.55 4.12
N GLY A 450 14.10 23.69 4.35
CA GLY A 450 14.64 23.31 5.67
C GLY A 450 13.72 22.50 6.58
N SER A 451 12.50 22.97 6.82
CA SER A 451 11.55 22.38 7.77
C SER A 451 10.80 21.19 7.17
N HIS A 452 10.67 20.13 7.95
CA HIS A 452 10.04 18.87 7.57
C HIS A 452 9.31 18.25 8.75
N VAL A 453 8.20 17.57 8.46
CA VAL A 453 7.50 16.71 9.42
C VAL A 453 7.64 15.26 9.01
N SER A 454 8.23 14.43 9.87
CA SER A 454 8.15 12.97 9.75
C SER A 454 6.95 12.45 10.55
N ILE A 455 6.16 11.54 9.96
CA ILE A 455 4.99 10.98 10.64
C ILE A 455 5.14 9.47 10.86
N PHE A 456 5.08 9.06 12.13
CA PHE A 456 4.99 7.66 12.55
C PHE A 456 3.53 7.31 12.85
N ARG A 457 2.88 6.66 11.87
CA ARG A 457 1.42 6.46 11.90
C ARG A 457 0.95 5.27 12.72
N ALA A 458 -0.25 5.36 13.30
CA ALA A 458 -0.97 4.27 13.93
C ALA A 458 -0.16 3.50 15.00
N LEU A 459 0.58 4.21 15.84
CA LEU A 459 1.25 3.64 17.01
C LEU A 459 0.22 3.14 18.03
N ASP A 460 0.51 2.00 18.67
CA ASP A 460 -0.41 1.37 19.62
C ASP A 460 -0.45 2.11 20.97
N ARG A 461 -1.62 2.67 21.30
CA ARG A 461 -1.82 3.39 22.58
C ARG A 461 -1.63 2.47 23.79
N GLY A 462 -2.06 1.21 23.70
CA GLY A 462 -1.91 0.23 24.78
C GLY A 462 -0.45 -0.09 25.10
N THR A 463 0.40 -0.20 24.08
CA THR A 463 1.84 -0.48 24.18
C THR A 463 2.62 0.69 24.76
N PHE A 464 2.33 1.93 24.35
CA PHE A 464 3.16 3.10 24.69
C PHE A 464 2.57 4.03 25.75
N LEU A 465 1.24 4.07 25.94
CA LEU A 465 0.57 5.04 26.82
C LEU A 465 -0.29 4.37 27.91
N GLY A 466 -0.70 3.12 27.72
CA GLY A 466 -1.66 2.44 28.59
C GLY A 466 -3.09 2.64 28.12
N ALA A 467 -3.93 1.62 28.32
CA ALA A 467 -5.35 1.71 27.98
C ALA A 467 -6.12 2.33 29.13
N ALA A 468 -6.86 3.41 28.86
CA ALA A 468 -8.18 3.53 29.47
C ALA A 468 -9.01 2.40 28.84
N ASP A 469 -9.47 1.43 29.64
CA ASP A 469 -10.47 0.51 29.10
C ASP A 469 -11.73 1.32 28.71
N ALA A 470 -12.58 0.78 27.85
CA ALA A 470 -13.82 1.42 27.44
C ALA A 470 -14.83 1.67 28.61
N ARG A 471 -14.44 1.36 29.85
CA ARG A 471 -15.23 1.48 31.09
C ARG A 471 -14.52 2.32 32.18
N GLY A 472 -13.41 2.99 31.86
CA GLY A 472 -12.64 3.79 32.81
C GLY A 472 -12.06 3.04 34.02
N HIS A 473 -11.88 1.72 33.95
CA HIS A 473 -11.19 0.95 34.98
C HIS A 473 -9.70 0.82 34.64
N ASP A 474 -8.91 1.51 35.45
CA ASP A 474 -7.46 1.39 35.50
C ASP A 474 -7.10 -0.02 36.00
N ALA A 475 -6.77 -0.92 35.08
CA ALA A 475 -6.24 -2.23 35.40
C ALA A 475 -4.77 -2.10 35.82
N GLY A 476 -4.57 -1.56 37.02
CA GLY A 476 -3.32 -1.71 37.76
C GLY A 476 -2.51 -0.45 37.97
N THR A 477 -3.01 0.51 38.77
CA THR A 477 -2.29 1.00 39.96
C THR A 477 -3.29 1.56 40.98
N ALA A 478 -3.16 1.15 42.24
CA ALA A 478 -4.12 1.47 43.31
C ALA A 478 -4.04 2.92 43.85
N THR A 479 -3.62 3.91 43.05
CA THR A 479 -3.56 5.33 43.47
C THR A 479 -3.91 6.35 42.37
N GLY A 480 -4.35 5.93 41.18
CA GLY A 480 -4.63 6.84 40.07
C GLY A 480 -5.98 7.57 40.21
N ARG A 481 -5.95 8.91 40.22
CA ARG A 481 -7.14 9.70 39.86
C ARG A 481 -7.47 9.38 38.41
N ALA A 482 -8.70 8.96 38.13
CA ALA A 482 -9.25 8.96 36.79
C ALA A 482 -9.22 10.40 36.25
N GLY A 483 -8.34 10.69 35.29
CA GLY A 483 -8.23 12.01 34.65
C GLY A 483 -6.82 12.50 34.30
N ASP A 484 -5.74 11.83 34.69
CA ASP A 484 -4.38 12.21 34.27
C ASP A 484 -3.95 11.35 33.07
N GLY A 485 -3.77 12.00 31.91
CA GLY A 485 -3.32 11.34 30.69
C GLY A 485 -1.93 10.69 30.79
N GLY A 486 -1.54 9.96 29.73
CA GLY A 486 -0.25 9.26 29.67
C GLY A 486 0.94 10.17 29.35
N THR A 487 2.15 9.64 29.44
CA THR A 487 3.36 10.32 28.93
C THR A 487 4.03 9.43 27.90
N LEU A 488 4.17 9.94 26.67
CA LEU A 488 4.97 9.28 25.65
C LEU A 488 6.44 9.62 25.88
N LYS A 489 7.30 8.62 26.00
CA LYS A 489 8.76 8.82 26.11
C LYS A 489 9.43 8.46 24.80
N LEU A 490 10.22 9.40 24.28
CA LEU A 490 10.94 9.28 23.02
C LEU A 490 12.44 9.31 23.30
N GLU A 491 13.18 8.56 22.50
CA GLU A 491 14.63 8.63 22.41
C GLU A 491 15.01 8.75 20.93
N ILE A 492 15.78 9.78 20.59
CA ILE A 492 16.29 10.04 19.25
C ILE A 492 17.80 9.93 19.32
N GLU A 493 18.37 8.94 18.64
CA GLU A 493 19.82 8.77 18.48
C GLU A 493 20.25 9.33 17.14
N THR A 494 21.25 10.20 17.12
CA THR A 494 21.75 10.83 15.90
C THR A 494 23.05 10.16 15.45
N ALA A 495 23.15 9.85 14.15
CA ALA A 495 24.36 9.29 13.54
C ALA A 495 25.55 10.24 13.64
N ASP A 496 26.77 9.68 13.69
CA ASP A 496 28.02 10.46 13.82
C ASP A 496 28.26 11.37 12.61
N GLU A 497 27.75 10.99 11.44
CA GLU A 497 27.88 11.69 10.17
C GLU A 497 26.75 12.70 9.88
N SER A 498 25.80 12.86 10.81
CA SER A 498 24.67 13.77 10.60
C SER A 498 25.11 15.24 10.51
N ALA A 499 24.36 16.05 9.76
CA ALA A 499 24.52 17.49 9.73
C ALA A 499 23.84 18.16 10.95
N ASP A 500 23.99 19.48 11.09
CA ASP A 500 23.38 20.27 12.16
C ASP A 500 21.85 20.34 12.01
N ALA A 501 21.15 19.26 12.33
CA ALA A 501 19.69 19.16 12.32
C ALA A 501 19.10 19.71 13.63
N THR A 502 17.89 20.26 13.56
CA THR A 502 17.16 20.75 14.75
C THR A 502 15.79 20.11 14.84
N LEU A 503 15.42 19.61 16.01
CA LEU A 503 14.04 19.23 16.32
C LEU A 503 13.31 20.42 16.94
N ALA A 504 12.27 20.91 16.27
CA ALA A 504 11.45 22.00 16.74
C ALA A 504 10.36 21.52 17.71
N SER A 505 9.63 20.46 17.34
CA SER A 505 8.54 19.93 18.18
C SER A 505 8.22 18.46 17.93
N ALA A 506 7.58 17.85 18.93
CA ALA A 506 6.97 16.52 18.84
C ALA A 506 5.48 16.62 19.18
N LEU A 507 4.61 16.14 18.29
CA LEU A 507 3.17 16.15 18.47
C LEU A 507 2.62 14.74 18.45
N VAL A 508 1.77 14.43 19.42
CA VAL A 508 0.97 13.20 19.45
C VAL A 508 -0.42 13.55 18.94
N VAL A 509 -0.80 13.00 17.79
CA VAL A 509 -2.03 13.36 17.05
C VAL A 509 -2.98 12.16 17.02
N PRO A 510 -4.32 12.34 17.11
CA PRO A 510 -5.27 11.25 16.94
C PRO A 510 -5.07 10.54 15.59
N PHE A 511 -5.12 9.21 15.57
CA PHE A 511 -5.08 8.48 14.30
C PHE A 511 -6.47 8.43 13.67
N ASP A 512 -6.64 9.11 12.54
CA ASP A 512 -7.85 9.06 11.74
C ASP A 512 -7.50 9.01 10.25
N VAL A 513 -7.78 7.88 9.61
CA VAL A 513 -7.53 7.70 8.17
C VAL A 513 -8.45 8.63 7.34
N GLY A 514 -9.63 8.96 7.86
CA GLY A 514 -10.57 9.89 7.22
C GLY A 514 -10.06 11.34 7.22
N ALA A 515 -9.18 11.67 8.14
CA ALA A 515 -8.48 12.94 8.23
C ALA A 515 -6.97 12.76 7.95
N TYR A 516 -6.60 11.83 7.06
CA TYR A 516 -5.20 11.58 6.73
C TYR A 516 -4.52 12.83 6.17
N VAL A 517 -3.48 13.29 6.88
CA VAL A 517 -2.57 14.38 6.51
C VAL A 517 -1.24 13.79 6.06
N SER A 518 -0.79 14.12 4.85
CA SER A 518 0.55 13.77 4.36
C SER A 518 1.64 14.62 5.01
N GLU A 519 2.89 14.18 4.99
CA GLU A 519 4.00 14.94 5.60
C GLU A 519 4.18 16.37 5.04
N PRO A 520 4.03 16.63 3.72
CA PRO A 520 4.03 17.99 3.19
C PRO A 520 2.84 18.84 3.69
N GLU A 521 1.64 18.24 3.77
CA GLU A 521 0.46 18.91 4.32
C GLU A 521 0.66 19.23 5.80
N ALA A 522 1.22 18.30 6.58
CA ALA A 522 1.54 18.51 7.99
C ALA A 522 2.56 19.63 8.17
N THR A 523 3.59 19.68 7.32
CA THR A 523 4.59 20.76 7.31
C THR A 523 3.93 22.12 7.06
N ALA A 524 3.00 22.21 6.09
CA ALA A 524 2.24 23.43 5.84
C ALA A 524 1.36 23.83 7.04
N LEU A 525 0.69 22.85 7.67
CA LEU A 525 -0.20 23.07 8.82
C LEU A 525 0.53 23.52 10.09
N LEU A 526 1.79 23.11 10.30
CA LEU A 526 2.59 23.59 11.44
C LEU A 526 2.94 25.08 11.33
N GLY A 527 2.91 25.65 10.12
CA GLY A 527 3.01 27.10 9.91
C GLY A 527 1.77 27.87 10.39
N GLU A 528 0.64 27.19 10.60
CA GLU A 528 -0.63 27.77 11.02
C GLU A 528 -0.78 27.72 12.55
N ARG A 529 -1.13 28.86 13.16
CA ARG A 529 -1.27 29.01 14.62
C ARG A 529 -2.55 28.32 15.09
N GLU A 530 -2.56 27.00 15.30
CA GLU A 530 -3.59 26.29 16.12
C GLU A 530 -3.46 24.76 16.21
N ILE A 531 -2.42 24.13 15.61
CA ILE A 531 -2.32 22.66 15.53
C ILE A 531 -2.45 21.93 16.88
N GLY A 532 -1.94 22.52 17.98
CA GLY A 532 -2.00 21.94 19.32
C GLY A 532 -3.44 21.69 19.83
N ALA A 533 -4.45 22.40 19.31
CA ALA A 533 -5.85 22.14 19.67
C ALA A 533 -6.39 20.81 19.08
N PHE A 534 -5.74 20.30 18.03
CA PHE A 534 -6.08 19.04 17.36
C PHE A 534 -5.19 17.87 17.80
N ALA A 535 -4.08 18.15 18.49
CA ALA A 535 -3.18 17.16 19.05
C ALA A 535 -3.71 16.63 20.40
N LEU A 536 -3.34 15.39 20.73
CA LEU A 536 -3.46 14.81 22.07
C LEU A 536 -2.36 15.35 23.00
N GLY A 537 -1.19 15.71 22.45
CA GLY A 537 -0.06 16.25 23.17
C GLY A 537 0.91 16.98 22.25
N GLU A 538 1.57 18.01 22.75
CA GLU A 538 2.59 18.79 22.03
C GLU A 538 3.72 19.10 23.00
N GLU A 539 4.96 18.83 22.59
CA GLU A 539 6.16 19.31 23.26
C GLU A 539 6.98 20.16 22.28
N ARG A 540 7.27 21.40 22.68
CA ARG A 540 8.16 22.29 21.93
C ARG A 540 9.56 22.15 22.49
N VAL A 541 10.48 21.74 21.64
CA VAL A 541 11.80 21.29 22.05
C VAL A 541 12.86 22.31 21.66
N ASP A 542 12.81 22.82 20.42
CA ASP A 542 13.84 23.68 19.83
C ASP A 542 15.28 23.24 20.18
N ALA A 543 15.59 21.96 19.96
CA ALA A 543 16.88 21.36 20.32
C ALA A 543 17.69 20.93 19.09
N SER A 544 19.01 21.15 19.18
CA SER A 544 19.98 20.61 18.23
C SER A 544 20.08 19.09 18.37
N LEU A 545 20.10 18.39 17.24
CA LEU A 545 20.36 16.96 17.14
C LEU A 545 21.85 16.75 16.84
N GLU A 546 22.68 16.88 17.87
CA GLU A 546 24.13 16.80 17.73
C GLU A 546 24.59 15.41 17.21
N PRO A 547 25.59 15.34 16.32
CA PRO A 547 26.11 14.06 15.81
C PRO A 547 26.62 13.14 16.93
N GLY A 548 26.23 11.87 16.87
CA GLY A 548 26.58 10.85 17.87
C GLY A 548 25.88 11.00 19.24
N ALA A 549 25.00 12.00 19.40
CA ALA A 549 24.28 12.24 20.63
C ALA A 549 22.92 11.53 20.68
N SER A 550 22.34 11.47 21.88
CA SER A 550 20.98 11.00 22.11
C SER A 550 20.16 12.08 22.81
N LEU A 551 18.97 12.35 22.29
CA LEU A 551 17.97 13.26 22.86
C LEU A 551 16.80 12.45 23.41
N ARG A 552 16.44 12.69 24.67
CA ARG A 552 15.26 12.09 25.31
C ARG A 552 14.20 13.14 25.58
N LEU A 553 12.97 12.81 25.26
CA LEU A 553 11.82 13.72 25.35
C LEU A 553 10.63 13.01 26.00
N ASP A 554 9.90 13.73 26.81
CA ASP A 554 8.64 13.29 27.40
C ASP A 554 7.52 14.19 26.84
N VAL A 555 6.52 13.61 26.18
CA VAL A 555 5.34 14.34 25.67
C VAL A 555 4.14 13.97 26.53
N ALA A 556 3.53 14.95 27.20
CA ALA A 556 2.28 14.74 27.93
C ALA A 556 1.13 14.51 26.95
N VAL A 557 0.37 13.43 27.11
CA VAL A 557 -0.68 13.01 26.18
C VAL A 557 -2.03 12.96 26.89
N ALA A 558 -2.96 13.79 26.44
CA ALA A 558 -4.35 13.78 26.90
C ALA A 558 -5.13 12.55 26.39
N ASP A 559 -6.30 12.31 26.97
CA ASP A 559 -7.21 11.26 26.53
C ASP A 559 -7.94 11.61 25.23
N ALA A 560 -8.19 12.90 25.00
CA ALA A 560 -8.84 13.40 23.80
C ALA A 560 -8.25 14.76 23.38
N ALA A 561 -8.28 15.03 22.08
CA ALA A 561 -7.94 16.34 21.54
C ALA A 561 -9.08 17.33 21.83
N GLN A 562 -8.77 18.62 21.85
CA GLN A 562 -9.77 19.67 22.09
C GLN A 562 -10.72 19.83 20.90
N ARG A 563 -10.23 19.56 19.69
CA ARG A 563 -10.97 19.62 18.43
C ARG A 563 -10.71 18.35 17.62
N PRO A 564 -11.71 17.89 16.84
CA PRO A 564 -11.53 16.70 16.00
C PRO A 564 -10.63 17.03 14.80
N LEU A 565 -9.82 16.05 14.39
CA LEU A 565 -8.80 16.23 13.35
C LEU A 565 -9.41 16.54 11.97
N ASP A 566 -10.62 16.06 11.70
CA ASP A 566 -11.32 16.34 10.44
C ASP A 566 -11.64 17.83 10.24
N ALA A 567 -11.82 18.60 11.32
CA ALA A 567 -12.06 20.03 11.27
C ALA A 567 -10.78 20.82 10.92
N LEU A 568 -9.60 20.22 11.06
CA LEU A 568 -8.34 20.75 10.56
C LEU A 568 -8.26 20.57 9.03
N VAL A 569 -8.58 19.37 8.54
CA VAL A 569 -8.45 19.01 7.12
C VAL A 569 -9.60 19.56 6.26
N ASN A 570 -10.80 19.63 6.82
CA ASN A 570 -12.03 20.04 6.13
C ASN A 570 -12.76 21.17 6.89
N PRO A 571 -12.16 22.36 7.01
CA PRO A 571 -12.75 23.46 7.76
C PRO A 571 -14.12 23.83 7.20
N GLY A 572 -15.09 24.06 8.10
CA GLY A 572 -16.46 24.44 7.74
C GLY A 572 -17.37 23.31 7.25
N HIS A 573 -16.89 22.05 7.18
CA HIS A 573 -17.66 20.92 6.65
C HIS A 573 -18.10 19.89 7.71
N GLY A 574 -17.96 20.20 9.01
CA GLY A 574 -18.29 19.29 10.11
C GLY A 574 -19.70 18.70 10.03
N ALA A 575 -20.73 19.52 9.78
CA ALA A 575 -22.11 19.05 9.66
C ALA A 575 -22.37 18.15 8.43
N VAL A 576 -21.58 18.30 7.35
CA VAL A 576 -21.65 17.40 6.20
C VAL A 576 -21.02 16.06 6.56
N LEU A 577 -19.84 16.07 7.17
CA LEU A 577 -19.12 14.88 7.60
C LEU A 577 -19.89 14.09 8.67
N GLU A 578 -20.52 14.76 9.63
CA GLU A 578 -21.37 14.13 10.65
C GLU A 578 -22.53 13.36 10.01
N ARG A 579 -23.29 13.99 9.08
CA ARG A 579 -24.36 13.31 8.34
C ARG A 579 -23.87 12.12 7.54
N LEU A 580 -22.69 12.22 6.92
CA LEU A 580 -22.09 11.09 6.19
C LEU A 580 -21.75 9.95 7.14
N ARG A 581 -21.13 10.23 8.30
CA ARG A 581 -20.81 9.22 9.31
C ARG A 581 -22.06 8.55 9.87
N ASP A 582 -23.11 9.32 10.15
CA ASP A 582 -24.39 8.78 10.64
C ASP A 582 -25.03 7.83 9.61
N ALA A 583 -24.99 8.20 8.33
CA ALA A 583 -25.45 7.33 7.26
C ALA A 583 -24.57 6.08 7.12
N GLU A 584 -23.24 6.23 7.17
CA GLU A 584 -22.28 5.12 7.09
C GLU A 584 -22.37 4.15 8.27
N ALA A 585 -22.78 4.64 9.46
CA ALA A 585 -22.99 3.82 10.65
C ALA A 585 -24.34 3.07 10.63
N SER A 586 -25.23 3.40 9.69
CA SER A 586 -26.55 2.76 9.59
C SER A 586 -26.43 1.31 9.11
N ALA A 587 -27.22 0.41 9.71
CA ALA A 587 -27.24 -0.99 9.31
C ALA A 587 -27.64 -1.15 7.84
N GLY A 588 -26.85 -1.92 7.08
CA GLY A 588 -27.09 -2.14 5.65
C GLY A 588 -26.58 -1.03 4.73
N PHE A 589 -25.84 -0.04 5.25
CA PHE A 589 -25.14 0.90 4.40
C PHE A 589 -24.06 0.18 3.59
N ASP A 590 -24.28 0.06 2.28
CA ASP A 590 -23.28 -0.44 1.33
C ASP A 590 -22.73 0.73 0.51
N PRO A 591 -21.49 1.17 0.78
CA PRO A 591 -20.89 2.23 -0.03
C PRO A 591 -20.59 1.79 -1.47
N GLY A 592 -20.66 0.49 -1.80
CA GLY A 592 -20.67 -0.03 -3.18
C GLY A 592 -21.99 0.23 -3.89
N ALA A 593 -23.11 0.39 -3.17
CA ALA A 593 -24.43 0.76 -3.71
C ALA A 593 -24.67 2.28 -3.71
N ARG A 594 -23.66 3.09 -3.35
CA ARG A 594 -23.73 4.55 -3.32
C ARG A 594 -22.83 5.20 -4.37
N PHE A 595 -23.09 6.47 -4.65
CA PHE A 595 -22.24 7.33 -5.47
C PHE A 595 -22.35 8.80 -5.03
N ASP A 596 -21.39 9.62 -5.44
CA ASP A 596 -21.42 11.08 -5.27
C ASP A 596 -21.67 11.74 -6.62
N LEU A 597 -22.56 12.74 -6.68
CA LEU A 597 -22.83 13.49 -7.90
C LEU A 597 -22.15 14.85 -7.83
N TRP A 598 -21.21 15.10 -8.74
CA TRP A 598 -20.56 16.41 -8.89
C TRP A 598 -21.12 17.12 -10.11
N ILE A 599 -21.57 18.36 -9.92
CA ILE A 599 -22.23 19.15 -10.96
C ILE A 599 -21.42 20.41 -11.22
N GLU A 600 -21.02 20.61 -12.48
CA GLU A 600 -20.46 21.86 -12.96
C GLU A 600 -21.58 22.74 -13.52
N ALA A 601 -21.69 23.98 -13.02
CA ALA A 601 -22.73 24.92 -13.42
C ALA A 601 -22.26 26.37 -13.36
N ALA A 602 -22.73 27.21 -14.28
CA ALA A 602 -22.54 28.66 -14.23
C ALA A 602 -23.76 29.36 -13.61
N GLY A 603 -23.53 30.38 -12.77
CA GLY A 603 -24.59 31.20 -12.16
C GLY A 603 -25.32 30.52 -11.00
N LEU A 604 -24.88 29.34 -10.56
CA LEU A 604 -25.48 28.60 -9.46
C LEU A 604 -25.36 29.34 -8.11
N ASP A 605 -24.28 30.11 -7.94
CA ASP A 605 -24.01 30.97 -6.79
C ASP A 605 -24.99 32.15 -6.64
N ALA A 606 -25.71 32.50 -7.71
CA ALA A 606 -26.76 33.53 -7.67
C ALA A 606 -28.07 33.05 -7.03
N LEU A 607 -28.22 31.74 -6.82
CA LEU A 607 -29.41 31.15 -6.20
C LEU A 607 -29.26 31.09 -4.67
N GLU A 608 -30.36 31.37 -3.98
CA GLU A 608 -30.47 31.03 -2.57
C GLU A 608 -30.64 29.51 -2.44
N ARG A 609 -29.70 28.86 -1.72
CA ARG A 609 -29.64 27.40 -1.49
C ARG A 609 -29.62 26.60 -2.81
N PRO A 610 -28.55 26.73 -3.61
CA PRO A 610 -28.49 26.15 -4.95
C PRO A 610 -28.64 24.63 -4.97
N ALA A 611 -28.12 23.93 -3.97
CA ALA A 611 -28.21 22.47 -3.90
C ALA A 611 -29.67 21.98 -3.77
N GLU A 612 -30.52 22.72 -3.05
CA GLU A 612 -31.94 22.36 -2.83
C GLU A 612 -32.81 22.53 -4.09
N ARG A 613 -32.30 23.23 -5.12
CA ARG A 613 -33.05 23.54 -6.34
C ARG A 613 -32.76 22.60 -7.51
N LEU A 614 -31.75 21.75 -7.39
CA LEU A 614 -31.40 20.78 -8.43
C LEU A 614 -32.35 19.58 -8.36
N TYR A 615 -32.97 19.23 -9.48
CA TYR A 615 -33.89 18.11 -9.58
C TYR A 615 -33.69 17.29 -10.86
N LEU A 616 -34.01 16.01 -10.78
CA LEU A 616 -34.16 15.11 -11.93
C LEU A 616 -35.62 15.12 -12.37
N ALA A 617 -35.86 15.41 -13.65
CA ALA A 617 -37.19 15.26 -14.25
C ALA A 617 -37.34 13.84 -14.82
N ASP A 618 -38.40 13.14 -14.39
CA ASP A 618 -38.76 11.83 -14.93
C ASP A 618 -40.27 11.78 -15.19
N GLY A 619 -40.67 11.73 -16.46
CA GLY A 619 -42.08 11.57 -16.86
C GLY A 619 -43.05 12.61 -16.28
N GLY A 620 -42.58 13.83 -15.98
CA GLY A 620 -43.37 14.90 -15.36
C GLY A 620 -43.31 14.96 -13.82
N THR A 621 -42.61 14.03 -13.17
CA THR A 621 -42.31 14.09 -11.73
C THR A 621 -40.95 14.75 -11.50
N ARG A 622 -40.84 15.61 -10.48
CA ARG A 622 -39.58 16.20 -10.03
C ARG A 622 -39.09 15.47 -8.80
N GLN A 623 -37.85 15.00 -8.84
CA GLN A 623 -37.15 14.48 -7.67
C GLN A 623 -35.95 15.38 -7.38
N TYR A 624 -35.97 16.10 -6.27
CA TYR A 624 -34.83 16.94 -5.88
C TYR A 624 -33.65 16.06 -5.48
N VAL A 625 -32.47 16.43 -5.97
CA VAL A 625 -31.25 15.67 -5.72
C VAL A 625 -30.85 15.78 -4.24
N ALA A 626 -31.05 16.95 -3.63
CA ALA A 626 -30.78 17.17 -2.21
C ALA A 626 -31.60 16.25 -1.30
N ASP A 627 -32.86 15.98 -1.64
CA ASP A 627 -33.75 15.11 -0.86
C ASP A 627 -33.33 13.63 -0.92
N ALA A 628 -32.66 13.24 -2.01
CA ALA A 628 -32.17 11.88 -2.21
C ALA A 628 -30.73 11.66 -1.68
N ALA A 629 -29.96 12.75 -1.53
CA ALA A 629 -28.58 12.69 -1.04
C ALA A 629 -28.54 12.67 0.49
N VAL A 630 -27.49 12.07 1.06
CA VAL A 630 -27.21 12.12 2.50
C VAL A 630 -26.84 13.53 2.93
N ALA A 631 -26.03 14.19 2.11
CA ALA A 631 -25.60 15.57 2.32
C ALA A 631 -25.26 16.21 0.98
N SER A 632 -25.09 17.53 0.99
CA SER A 632 -24.63 18.29 -0.16
C SER A 632 -23.72 19.43 0.27
N SER A 633 -22.85 19.88 -0.63
CA SER A 633 -22.10 21.12 -0.51
C SER A 633 -22.16 21.90 -1.82
N ALA A 634 -21.95 23.21 -1.76
CA ALA A 634 -21.96 24.08 -2.93
C ALA A 634 -20.74 25.01 -2.91
N ALA A 635 -20.26 25.36 -4.10
CA ALA A 635 -19.15 26.29 -4.29
C ALA A 635 -19.41 27.13 -5.56
N PRO A 636 -18.72 28.27 -5.74
CA PRO A 636 -18.78 28.98 -7.01
C PRO A 636 -18.42 28.04 -8.18
N GLY A 637 -19.31 27.93 -9.17
CA GLY A 637 -19.13 27.04 -10.32
C GLY A 637 -19.79 25.67 -10.20
N GLY A 638 -20.47 25.33 -9.11
CA GLY A 638 -21.16 24.04 -9.02
C GLY A 638 -21.55 23.54 -7.62
N ALA A 639 -21.94 22.27 -7.54
CA ALA A 639 -22.35 21.62 -6.31
C ALA A 639 -21.96 20.14 -6.30
N ALA A 640 -21.83 19.57 -5.10
CA ALA A 640 -21.60 18.15 -4.88
C ALA A 640 -22.68 17.58 -3.96
N PHE A 641 -23.21 16.42 -4.33
CA PHE A 641 -24.23 15.68 -3.60
C PHE A 641 -23.67 14.30 -3.24
N TYR A 642 -23.81 13.92 -1.99
CA TYR A 642 -23.07 12.79 -1.43
C TYR A 642 -23.99 11.64 -1.06
N GLY A 643 -23.55 10.41 -1.31
CA GLY A 643 -24.22 9.20 -0.84
C GLY A 643 -25.58 8.93 -1.49
N LEU A 644 -25.74 9.29 -2.76
CA LEU A 644 -26.93 8.95 -3.53
C LEU A 644 -27.00 7.43 -3.77
N ASP A 645 -28.21 6.86 -3.77
CA ASP A 645 -28.41 5.45 -4.12
C ASP A 645 -28.13 5.19 -5.60
N ARG A 646 -27.42 4.11 -5.93
CA ARG A 646 -27.22 3.69 -7.32
C ARG A 646 -28.53 3.40 -8.05
N SER A 647 -29.65 3.13 -7.37
CA SER A 647 -30.95 3.04 -8.02
C SER A 647 -31.44 4.38 -8.60
N VAL A 648 -30.86 5.51 -8.17
CA VAL A 648 -31.17 6.86 -8.68
C VAL A 648 -30.34 7.19 -9.93
N LEU A 649 -29.19 6.52 -10.11
CA LEU A 649 -28.45 6.51 -11.38
C LEU A 649 -29.35 5.86 -12.45
N PRO A 650 -29.78 6.58 -13.50
CA PRO A 650 -30.44 5.94 -14.62
C PRO A 650 -29.44 5.05 -15.37
N ASP A 651 -29.91 4.18 -16.27
CA ASP A 651 -29.05 3.39 -17.16
C ASP A 651 -28.00 4.24 -17.92
N ARG A 652 -28.28 5.55 -18.07
CA ARG A 652 -27.31 6.65 -18.28
C ARG A 652 -27.84 7.96 -17.66
N LEU A 653 -27.00 8.80 -17.07
CA LEU A 653 -27.29 10.18 -16.65
C LEU A 653 -27.90 11.02 -17.79
N GLY A 654 -27.62 10.67 -19.05
CA GLY A 654 -28.24 11.29 -20.23
C GLY A 654 -29.66 10.80 -20.58
N GLY A 655 -30.26 9.92 -19.78
CA GLY A 655 -31.64 9.43 -19.95
C GLY A 655 -32.69 10.14 -19.08
N ARG A 656 -32.27 10.99 -18.13
CA ARG A 656 -33.13 11.87 -17.33
C ARG A 656 -32.68 13.31 -17.51
N ASP A 657 -33.62 14.26 -17.57
CA ASP A 657 -33.29 15.68 -17.68
C ASP A 657 -32.93 16.22 -16.29
N LEU A 658 -31.63 16.44 -16.02
CA LEU A 658 -31.17 17.20 -14.86
C LEU A 658 -31.51 18.69 -15.09
N ALA A 659 -32.20 19.30 -14.15
CA ALA A 659 -32.66 20.68 -14.25
C ALA A 659 -32.57 21.43 -12.91
N VAL A 660 -32.70 22.76 -12.98
CA VAL A 660 -32.66 23.66 -11.82
C VAL A 660 -34.01 24.36 -11.68
N GLU A 661 -34.56 24.36 -10.47
CA GLU A 661 -35.83 25.03 -10.16
C GLU A 661 -35.65 26.51 -9.77
N GLY A 662 -36.33 27.39 -10.52
CA GLY A 662 -36.54 28.81 -10.16
C GLY A 662 -35.25 29.64 -10.11
N ASP A 663 -35.25 30.96 -10.23
CA ASP A 663 -36.23 31.95 -10.67
C ASP A 663 -35.41 32.95 -11.50
N ARG A 664 -35.96 33.52 -12.57
CA ARG A 664 -35.26 34.49 -13.43
C ARG A 664 -35.05 35.81 -12.68
N ARG A 665 -34.14 35.85 -11.70
CA ARG A 665 -33.63 37.12 -11.18
C ARG A 665 -32.51 37.59 -12.10
N ASP A 666 -32.70 38.79 -12.65
CA ASP A 666 -31.73 39.51 -13.48
C ASP A 666 -31.40 38.91 -14.87
N GLY A 667 -32.22 37.98 -15.37
CA GLY A 667 -32.08 37.45 -16.73
C GLY A 667 -30.84 36.57 -16.96
N ARG A 668 -30.17 36.13 -15.90
CA ARG A 668 -29.08 35.14 -15.97
C ARG A 668 -29.65 33.75 -15.68
N GLU A 669 -29.60 32.89 -16.68
CA GLU A 669 -30.05 31.49 -16.58
C GLU A 669 -28.91 30.66 -15.96
N VAL A 670 -29.25 29.78 -15.00
CA VAL A 670 -28.27 28.81 -14.49
C VAL A 670 -27.99 27.82 -15.60
N GLU A 671 -26.74 27.77 -16.04
CA GLU A 671 -26.32 26.89 -17.11
C GLU A 671 -25.63 25.66 -16.50
N LEU A 672 -26.28 24.50 -16.59
CA LEU A 672 -25.66 23.23 -16.25
C LEU A 672 -24.72 22.83 -17.38
N LYS A 673 -23.46 22.56 -17.05
CA LYS A 673 -22.44 22.21 -18.05
C LYS A 673 -22.17 20.72 -18.09
N ALA A 674 -21.99 20.11 -16.94
CA ALA A 674 -21.66 18.69 -16.83
C ALA A 674 -22.08 18.11 -15.48
N ALA A 675 -22.32 16.80 -15.48
CA ALA A 675 -22.56 16.03 -14.27
C ALA A 675 -21.70 14.76 -14.27
N TYR A 676 -21.05 14.48 -13.15
CA TYR A 676 -20.16 13.35 -12.93
C TYR A 676 -20.70 12.52 -11.77
N ALA A 677 -21.14 11.30 -12.04
CA ALA A 677 -21.44 10.33 -10.99
C ALA A 677 -20.15 9.65 -10.56
N MET A 678 -19.54 10.14 -9.50
CA MET A 678 -18.29 9.64 -8.95
C MET A 678 -18.53 8.45 -8.01
N PRO A 679 -17.57 7.51 -7.88
CA PRO A 679 -17.60 6.53 -6.81
C PRO A 679 -17.82 7.20 -5.46
N TYR A 680 -18.55 6.57 -4.53
CA TYR A 680 -18.80 7.16 -3.22
C TYR A 680 -17.49 7.37 -2.41
N PHE A 681 -17.11 8.63 -2.18
CA PHE A 681 -15.92 9.01 -1.41
C PHE A 681 -16.18 8.95 0.10
N GLY A 682 -17.40 9.29 0.53
CA GLY A 682 -17.85 9.19 1.93
C GLY A 682 -17.09 10.09 2.89
N SER A 683 -17.24 9.82 4.19
CA SER A 683 -16.59 10.63 5.25
C SER A 683 -15.08 10.40 5.31
N ARG A 684 -14.62 9.20 4.91
CA ARG A 684 -13.22 8.75 5.01
C ARG A 684 -12.30 9.26 3.89
N ASN A 685 -12.85 9.87 2.85
CA ASN A 685 -12.08 10.46 1.76
C ASN A 685 -12.84 11.67 1.18
N PHE A 686 -13.44 12.48 2.06
CA PHE A 686 -14.38 13.52 1.67
C PHE A 686 -13.81 14.50 0.65
N VAL A 687 -14.62 14.83 -0.38
CA VAL A 687 -14.29 15.81 -1.41
C VAL A 687 -15.34 16.92 -1.37
N SER A 688 -14.94 18.13 -0.95
CA SER A 688 -15.83 19.30 -0.98
C SER A 688 -16.21 19.68 -2.41
N ALA A 689 -17.31 20.42 -2.60
CA ALA A 689 -17.70 20.92 -3.94
C ALA A 689 -16.58 21.75 -4.58
N ALA A 690 -15.87 22.57 -3.80
CA ALA A 690 -14.75 23.36 -4.32
C ALA A 690 -13.62 22.46 -4.85
N ARG A 691 -13.24 21.42 -4.10
CA ARG A 691 -12.21 20.46 -4.53
C ARG A 691 -12.67 19.63 -5.72
N ALA A 692 -13.93 19.20 -5.76
CA ALA A 692 -14.50 18.48 -6.89
C ALA A 692 -14.40 19.29 -8.20
N LEU A 693 -14.75 20.58 -8.14
CA LEU A 693 -14.66 21.48 -9.30
C LEU A 693 -13.22 21.73 -9.73
N GLU A 694 -12.29 21.90 -8.79
CA GLU A 694 -10.86 22.02 -9.08
C GLU A 694 -10.32 20.78 -9.80
N LEU A 695 -10.68 19.59 -9.32
CA LEU A 695 -10.28 18.31 -9.91
C LEU A 695 -10.81 18.13 -11.34
N VAL A 696 -12.10 18.45 -11.56
CA VAL A 696 -12.71 18.38 -12.88
C VAL A 696 -12.06 19.39 -13.84
N ALA A 697 -11.82 20.62 -13.38
CA ALA A 697 -11.19 21.65 -14.21
C ALA A 697 -9.74 21.28 -14.60
N GLY A 698 -8.98 20.65 -13.69
CA GLY A 698 -7.60 20.23 -13.94
C GLY A 698 -7.45 19.00 -14.82
N ALA A 699 -8.44 18.08 -14.82
CA ALA A 699 -8.31 16.76 -15.45
C ALA A 699 -9.67 16.19 -15.94
N HIS A 700 -10.41 16.96 -16.75
CA HIS A 700 -11.78 16.61 -17.16
C HIS A 700 -11.93 15.24 -17.84
N LEU A 701 -10.97 14.80 -18.65
CA LEU A 701 -11.01 13.50 -19.34
C LEU A 701 -10.80 12.34 -18.36
N GLU A 702 -9.86 12.51 -17.44
CA GLU A 702 -9.59 11.58 -16.36
C GLU A 702 -10.77 11.51 -15.40
N ALA A 703 -11.38 12.64 -15.04
CA ALA A 703 -12.59 12.70 -14.22
C ALA A 703 -13.74 11.95 -14.88
N ARG A 704 -13.94 12.13 -16.19
CA ARG A 704 -14.94 11.37 -16.97
C ARG A 704 -14.65 9.86 -16.96
N THR A 705 -13.39 9.47 -17.11
CA THR A 705 -13.02 8.03 -17.09
C THR A 705 -13.17 7.44 -15.69
N PHE A 706 -12.93 8.25 -14.66
CA PHE A 706 -13.06 7.86 -13.26
C PHE A 706 -14.51 7.91 -12.75
N SER A 707 -15.41 8.63 -13.41
CA SER A 707 -16.82 8.60 -13.09
C SER A 707 -17.45 7.24 -13.41
N LEU A 708 -18.39 6.80 -12.59
CA LEU A 708 -19.30 5.69 -12.90
C LEU A 708 -20.17 6.01 -14.11
N ASP A 709 -20.55 7.29 -14.24
CA ASP A 709 -21.25 7.81 -15.41
C ASP A 709 -21.05 9.32 -15.56
N TYR A 710 -21.27 9.83 -16.78
CA TYR A 710 -21.03 11.23 -17.15
C TYR A 710 -22.09 11.74 -18.13
N ALA A 711 -22.59 12.96 -17.88
CA ALA A 711 -23.43 13.71 -18.81
C ALA A 711 -22.80 15.05 -19.16
N ASP A 712 -22.72 15.33 -20.47
CA ASP A 712 -22.47 16.67 -21.01
C ASP A 712 -23.82 17.38 -21.16
N LEU A 713 -24.00 18.48 -20.44
CA LEU A 713 -25.25 19.23 -20.36
C LEU A 713 -25.17 20.56 -21.13
N SER A 714 -24.01 20.88 -21.70
CA SER A 714 -23.79 22.08 -22.52
C SER A 714 -24.48 22.00 -23.89
N SER A 715 -24.90 20.80 -24.31
CA SER A 715 -25.72 20.59 -25.50
C SER A 715 -27.18 20.48 -25.06
N GLY A 716 -27.94 21.57 -25.17
CA GLY A 716 -29.37 21.57 -24.91
C GLY A 716 -30.12 20.49 -25.70
N PRO A 717 -31.36 20.13 -25.31
CA PRO A 717 -32.13 19.10 -26.01
C PRO A 717 -32.26 19.47 -27.49
N GLY A 718 -31.74 18.60 -28.35
CA GLY A 718 -31.87 18.70 -29.81
C GLY A 718 -33.26 18.36 -30.30
#